data_AF-A0A9P9F1W1-F1
#
_entry.id   AF-A0A9P9F1W1-F1
#
_cell.length_a   1.000
_cell.length_b   1.000
_cell.length_c   1.000
_cell.angle_alpha   90.00
_cell.angle_beta   90.00
_cell.angle_gamma   90.00
#
_symmetry.space_group_name_H-M   'P 1'
#
loop_
_entity.id
_entity.type
_entity.pdbx_description
1 polymer ?
#
loop_
_entity_poly.entity_id
_entity_poly.type
_entity_poly.pdbx_seq_one_letter_code
_entity_poly.pdbx_strand_id
1 'polypeptide(L)'
;MMDSAASDSLPQTQAVGSPAKQLACKQCRARKVKCDRRPSGCMRCERLDFVCSYTTVNGVSPPEVNTSSHELTQAGTKRRRISHACAACRATKAKCSGDYPCRRCDSHGLECRFPAPRTTERAATTPEALISPASTHIEGHEPIQPLVTTTSPSHDSERSFELEQKDHLRNYIHTYFDKTDFLDCLFLHRATVLNEWSRGHLEPHLLKAICALGLRLMSPHDEDASSASNRWIDEVQNDLVTRIGDISIPNLQALVLVICFRSALKFSGDVWVLLSIAARVAFTKRLNYERSAVDAVTQESLRRLMWSIYRLDKVFSGGIEDLTVCPTSRLHMRLPNSHHNFQLGLRSSMKFLHDKDDTGADMNVFAYLMRMYDLRDRILRYTRRVILDGASPYTSREELHSLDRELISFKTSLPEDLQLNSERLIIMCHSEEARGYIVLHTLLYLCRCDLFRFLIPGIRESVSASAMEQTPRAYIGYCQQSCLESAVWCCEFWSHIGHAEMRHPVEGGTLTIALYQCIKIIDHLCFLLPPEGGHSLPQLKQKLWEALGIAARSQERCEWVGQCISDIEKLIPHLGTRERLSDTPPPPGTLSAQEKLHRRSKYAFAPADEEDVDPTVNPQRPVADETVVASAAASDAGAGSETWPFSMSRNGEAVEYTGSNLLGSAQFFGDALVSPDMSNQVASSFEDQDLTLSMDPFDLQMNAYTDANLPQFLGEIE
;
A
#
# COMPACT_ATOMS: atom_id res chain seq x y z
N MET A 1 -81.20 28.52 -0.99
CA MET A 1 -82.21 27.45 -1.18
C MET A 1 -81.48 26.15 -0.89
N MET A 2 -81.58 25.64 0.34
CA MET A 2 -82.43 24.48 0.74
C MET A 2 -81.82 23.16 0.21
N ASP A 3 -81.67 22.04 0.90
CA ASP A 3 -81.85 21.55 2.28
C ASP A 3 -81.26 20.11 2.25
N SER A 4 -80.50 19.66 3.25
CA SER A 4 -80.90 18.70 4.30
C SER A 4 -81.54 17.37 3.83
N ALA A 5 -80.91 16.21 4.14
CA ALA A 5 -81.47 15.11 4.96
C ALA A 5 -80.81 13.73 4.72
N ALA A 6 -80.58 13.02 5.84
CA ALA A 6 -80.02 11.68 5.99
C ALA A 6 -81.10 10.58 6.04
N SER A 7 -80.74 9.29 5.84
CA SER A 7 -81.24 8.14 6.65
C SER A 7 -80.72 6.77 6.18
N ASP A 8 -80.42 5.93 7.17
CA ASP A 8 -79.97 4.53 7.15
C ASP A 8 -80.97 3.51 6.56
N SER A 9 -80.46 2.39 6.00
CA SER A 9 -80.77 1.02 6.50
C SER A 9 -80.10 -0.14 5.71
N LEU A 10 -79.57 -1.08 6.52
CA LEU A 10 -78.93 -2.40 6.33
C LEU A 10 -79.81 -3.46 5.58
N PRO A 11 -79.30 -4.61 5.05
CA PRO A 11 -78.52 -5.61 5.82
C PRO A 11 -77.42 -6.43 5.10
N GLN A 12 -76.40 -6.89 5.86
CA GLN A 12 -75.44 -7.90 5.43
C GLN A 12 -75.42 -9.10 6.39
N THR A 13 -75.65 -10.29 5.84
CA THR A 13 -75.49 -11.60 6.51
C THR A 13 -74.16 -12.28 6.12
N GLN A 14 -73.65 -13.04 7.08
CA GLN A 14 -72.26 -13.48 7.29
C GLN A 14 -71.72 -14.54 6.31
N ALA A 15 -70.41 -14.48 6.05
CA ALA A 15 -69.59 -15.58 5.54
C ALA A 15 -68.46 -15.92 6.53
N VAL A 16 -68.24 -17.23 6.71
CA VAL A 16 -67.36 -17.88 7.70
C VAL A 16 -65.88 -17.56 7.47
N GLY A 17 -65.18 -17.11 8.51
CA GLY A 17 -63.77 -16.72 8.45
C GLY A 17 -62.78 -17.90 8.36
N SER A 18 -61.82 -17.77 7.46
CA SER A 18 -60.66 -18.65 7.26
C SER A 18 -59.65 -18.62 8.44
N PRO A 19 -58.97 -19.74 8.79
CA PRO A 19 -58.08 -19.78 9.96
C PRO A 19 -56.76 -19.04 9.71
N ALA A 20 -56.36 -18.20 10.68
CA ALA A 20 -55.12 -17.44 10.65
C ALA A 20 -53.87 -18.35 10.55
N LYS A 21 -52.91 -17.98 9.68
CA LYS A 21 -51.61 -18.67 9.51
C LYS A 21 -50.87 -18.76 10.86
N GLN A 22 -50.75 -19.96 11.43
CA GLN A 22 -50.00 -20.19 12.68
C GLN A 22 -48.49 -19.93 12.51
N LEU A 23 -47.97 -19.03 13.34
CA LEU A 23 -46.54 -18.71 13.47
C LEU A 23 -45.75 -19.90 14.07
N ALA A 24 -44.46 -20.02 13.72
CA ALA A 24 -43.57 -21.01 14.34
C ALA A 24 -43.35 -20.72 15.84
N CYS A 25 -43.11 -21.76 16.66
CA CYS A 25 -42.88 -21.59 18.10
C CYS A 25 -41.61 -20.76 18.40
N LYS A 26 -41.54 -20.13 19.58
CA LYS A 26 -40.44 -19.24 19.98
C LYS A 26 -39.07 -19.91 19.85
N GLN A 27 -38.98 -21.18 20.24
CA GLN A 27 -37.71 -21.91 20.25
C GLN A 27 -37.23 -22.34 18.85
N CYS A 28 -38.13 -22.75 17.97
CA CYS A 28 -37.78 -22.99 16.57
C CYS A 28 -37.42 -21.69 15.85
N ARG A 29 -38.10 -20.57 16.17
CA ARG A 29 -37.80 -19.25 15.60
C ARG A 29 -36.44 -18.72 16.05
N ALA A 30 -36.13 -18.78 17.35
CA ALA A 30 -34.84 -18.36 17.90
C ALA A 30 -33.68 -19.19 17.32
N ARG A 31 -33.91 -20.48 17.08
CA ARG A 31 -32.92 -21.41 16.51
C ARG A 31 -32.91 -21.44 14.98
N LYS A 32 -33.76 -20.67 14.31
CA LYS A 32 -33.93 -20.63 12.84
C LYS A 32 -34.11 -22.04 12.21
N VAL A 33 -34.91 -22.90 12.84
CA VAL A 33 -35.22 -24.26 12.36
C VAL A 33 -36.72 -24.42 12.05
N LYS A 34 -37.08 -25.38 11.19
CA LYS A 34 -38.47 -25.66 10.80
C LYS A 34 -39.29 -26.19 11.98
N CYS A 35 -40.48 -25.61 12.19
CA CYS A 35 -41.42 -25.99 13.25
C CYS A 35 -42.59 -26.76 12.64
N ASP A 36 -42.97 -27.89 13.25
CA ASP A 36 -44.11 -28.73 12.88
C ASP A 36 -45.45 -28.25 13.46
N ARG A 37 -45.43 -27.20 14.29
CA ARG A 37 -46.61 -26.43 14.76
C ARG A 37 -47.70 -27.24 15.48
N ARG A 38 -47.35 -28.37 16.10
CA ARG A 38 -48.30 -29.16 16.90
C ARG A 38 -48.81 -28.38 18.14
N PRO A 39 -50.13 -28.39 18.43
CA PRO A 39 -50.74 -27.62 19.52
C PRO A 39 -50.21 -27.98 20.92
N SER A 40 -49.89 -29.24 21.16
CA SER A 40 -49.39 -29.75 22.45
C SER A 40 -47.88 -29.58 22.63
N GLY A 41 -47.19 -28.99 21.64
CA GLY A 41 -45.73 -28.89 21.59
C GLY A 41 -45.19 -29.50 20.29
N CYS A 42 -44.27 -28.79 19.64
CA CYS A 42 -43.67 -29.24 18.39
C CYS A 42 -42.70 -30.42 18.67
N MET A 43 -42.69 -31.44 17.81
CA MET A 43 -41.87 -32.64 18.01
C MET A 43 -40.37 -32.31 18.15
N ARG A 44 -39.93 -31.22 17.52
CA ARG A 44 -38.53 -30.80 17.60
C ARG A 44 -38.15 -30.27 18.98
N CYS A 45 -39.07 -29.58 19.65
CA CYS A 45 -38.90 -29.14 21.04
C CYS A 45 -39.03 -30.33 22.00
N GLU A 46 -40.02 -31.20 21.79
CA GLU A 46 -40.23 -32.42 22.59
C GLU A 46 -39.01 -33.34 22.57
N ARG A 47 -38.47 -33.66 21.39
CA ARG A 47 -37.28 -34.52 21.25
C ARG A 47 -36.01 -33.92 21.84
N LEU A 48 -35.97 -32.61 22.03
CA LEU A 48 -34.80 -31.89 22.54
C LEU A 48 -35.03 -31.38 23.97
N ASP A 49 -36.13 -31.80 24.61
CA ASP A 49 -36.51 -31.43 25.97
C ASP A 49 -36.56 -29.91 26.21
N PHE A 50 -36.99 -29.17 25.19
CA PHE A 50 -37.21 -27.73 25.29
C PHE A 50 -38.69 -27.42 25.51
N VAL A 51 -38.98 -26.47 26.41
CA VAL A 51 -40.33 -25.94 26.60
C VAL A 51 -40.80 -25.26 25.30
N CYS A 52 -41.83 -25.83 24.67
CA CYS A 52 -42.39 -25.32 23.43
C CYS A 52 -43.45 -24.26 23.72
N SER A 53 -43.30 -23.05 23.19
CA SER A 53 -44.29 -21.97 23.34
C SER A 53 -44.62 -21.30 22.01
N TYR A 54 -45.91 -21.15 21.73
CA TYR A 54 -46.44 -20.35 20.62
C TYR A 54 -46.88 -19.00 21.17
N THR A 55 -46.55 -17.90 20.49
CA THR A 55 -47.09 -16.58 20.85
C THR A 55 -48.57 -16.53 20.48
N THR A 56 -49.45 -16.69 21.47
CA THR A 56 -50.85 -16.29 21.35
C THR A 56 -50.95 -14.80 21.59
N VAL A 57 -51.64 -14.09 20.69
CA VAL A 57 -52.02 -12.70 20.87
C VAL A 57 -53.09 -12.67 21.96
N ASN A 58 -52.64 -12.55 23.22
CA ASN A 58 -53.34 -11.98 24.38
C ASN A 58 -52.47 -12.25 25.60
N GLY A 59 -51.99 -11.18 26.23
CA GLY A 59 -50.95 -11.22 27.23
C GLY A 59 -51.40 -11.80 28.56
N VAL A 60 -50.63 -12.76 29.08
CA VAL A 60 -50.13 -12.87 30.46
C VAL A 60 -48.88 -13.77 30.37
N SER A 61 -47.74 -13.32 30.90
CA SER A 61 -46.48 -14.08 30.94
C SER A 61 -46.35 -14.84 32.26
N PRO A 62 -45.99 -16.14 32.29
CA PRO A 62 -45.50 -16.81 33.49
C PRO A 62 -43.99 -16.52 33.72
N PRO A 63 -43.46 -16.73 34.94
CA PRO A 63 -42.20 -16.17 35.39
C PRO A 63 -40.98 -16.85 34.74
N GLU A 64 -39.96 -16.05 34.47
CA GLU A 64 -38.68 -16.47 33.89
C GLU A 64 -37.85 -17.27 34.89
N VAL A 65 -37.50 -18.51 34.54
CA VAL A 65 -36.45 -19.28 35.23
C VAL A 65 -35.13 -19.00 34.51
N ASN A 66 -34.21 -18.36 35.23
CA ASN A 66 -32.82 -18.11 34.83
C ASN A 66 -32.08 -19.43 34.57
N THR A 67 -31.70 -19.68 33.32
CA THR A 67 -30.62 -20.61 32.99
C THR A 67 -29.58 -19.91 32.12
N SER A 68 -28.38 -19.77 32.66
CA SER A 68 -27.22 -19.09 32.09
C SER A 68 -26.83 -19.62 30.71
N SER A 69 -26.66 -18.71 29.77
CA SER A 69 -26.44 -18.92 28.34
C SER A 69 -25.00 -19.32 27.94
N HIS A 70 -24.20 -19.87 28.85
CA HIS A 70 -22.78 -20.19 28.58
C HIS A 70 -22.46 -21.67 28.34
N GLU A 71 -23.43 -22.58 28.43
CA GLU A 71 -23.15 -24.02 28.29
C GLU A 71 -23.59 -24.66 26.97
N LEU A 72 -24.29 -23.99 26.05
CA LEU A 72 -24.90 -24.67 24.88
C LEU A 72 -24.29 -24.23 23.53
N THR A 73 -24.12 -25.17 22.59
CA THR A 73 -23.77 -24.85 21.19
C THR A 73 -24.94 -24.21 20.44
N GLN A 74 -24.73 -23.67 19.23
CA GLN A 74 -25.82 -23.18 18.35
C GLN A 74 -26.90 -24.25 18.06
N ALA A 75 -26.62 -25.53 18.29
CA ALA A 75 -27.60 -26.62 18.20
C ALA A 75 -28.34 -26.91 19.53
N GLY A 76 -27.98 -26.29 20.65
CA GLY A 76 -28.64 -26.44 21.96
C GLY A 76 -28.15 -27.61 22.82
N THR A 77 -26.98 -28.19 22.53
CA THR A 77 -26.37 -29.26 23.34
C THR A 77 -25.24 -28.73 24.22
N LYS A 78 -25.11 -29.27 25.45
CA LYS A 78 -24.05 -28.89 26.40
C LYS A 78 -22.65 -29.04 25.78
N ARG A 79 -21.93 -27.93 25.67
CA ARG A 79 -20.58 -27.81 25.13
C ARG A 79 -19.57 -28.05 26.25
N ARG A 80 -19.22 -29.31 26.53
CA ARG A 80 -18.01 -29.62 27.30
C ARG A 80 -16.81 -29.50 26.36
N ARG A 81 -16.08 -28.38 26.46
CA ARG A 81 -14.82 -28.17 25.72
C ARG A 81 -13.73 -28.93 26.47
N ILE A 82 -13.38 -30.12 25.99
CA ILE A 82 -12.21 -30.85 26.46
C ILE A 82 -10.94 -30.23 25.85
N SER A 83 -9.98 -29.84 26.67
CA SER A 83 -8.69 -29.26 26.23
C SER A 83 -7.79 -30.29 25.54
N HIS A 84 -7.91 -31.58 25.92
CA HIS A 84 -7.17 -32.67 25.31
C HIS A 84 -8.04 -33.93 25.17
N ALA A 85 -7.97 -34.59 24.01
CA ALA A 85 -8.48 -35.94 23.83
C ALA A 85 -7.58 -36.95 24.59
N CYS A 86 -8.17 -38.05 25.07
CA CYS A 86 -7.39 -39.15 25.68
C CYS A 86 -6.41 -39.77 24.67
N ALA A 87 -5.37 -40.44 25.16
CA ALA A 87 -4.29 -41.03 24.36
C ALA A 87 -4.81 -41.98 23.26
N ALA A 88 -5.75 -42.88 23.61
CA ALA A 88 -6.33 -43.82 22.65
C ALA A 88 -7.13 -43.14 21.53
N CYS A 89 -7.91 -42.11 21.85
CA CYS A 89 -8.64 -41.33 20.83
C CYS A 89 -7.68 -40.48 19.98
N ARG A 90 -6.60 -39.96 20.58
CA ARG A 90 -5.59 -39.16 19.88
C ARG A 90 -4.77 -40.01 18.91
N ALA A 91 -4.36 -41.21 19.31
CA ALA A 91 -3.61 -42.15 18.48
C ALA A 91 -4.39 -42.55 17.21
N THR A 92 -5.72 -42.63 17.32
CA THR A 92 -6.62 -43.04 16.22
C THR A 92 -7.32 -41.86 15.53
N LYS A 93 -6.93 -40.61 15.83
CA LYS A 93 -7.56 -39.36 15.33
C LYS A 93 -9.09 -39.37 15.46
N ALA A 94 -9.58 -39.95 16.54
CA ALA A 94 -10.98 -40.17 16.83
C ALA A 94 -11.59 -39.07 17.72
N LYS A 95 -12.90 -38.87 17.60
CA LYS A 95 -13.63 -37.95 18.47
C LYS A 95 -13.71 -38.49 19.90
N CYS A 96 -13.05 -37.83 20.84
CA CYS A 96 -13.13 -38.10 22.28
C CYS A 96 -14.33 -37.37 22.88
N SER A 97 -15.03 -37.99 23.84
CA SER A 97 -16.15 -37.39 24.56
C SER A 97 -15.73 -36.65 25.84
N GLY A 98 -14.50 -36.86 26.32
CA GLY A 98 -13.89 -36.08 27.40
C GLY A 98 -14.29 -36.45 28.83
N ASP A 99 -15.18 -37.42 28.98
CA ASP A 99 -15.43 -38.17 30.20
C ASP A 99 -14.35 -39.25 30.43
N TYR A 100 -14.28 -39.81 31.65
CA TYR A 100 -13.34 -40.88 32.02
C TYR A 100 -14.09 -42.09 32.63
N PRO A 101 -13.98 -43.29 32.01
CA PRO A 101 -13.44 -43.53 30.67
C PRO A 101 -14.29 -42.81 29.61
N CYS A 102 -13.67 -42.40 28.48
CA CYS A 102 -14.45 -41.74 27.44
C CYS A 102 -15.34 -42.75 26.71
N ARG A 103 -16.54 -42.36 26.28
CA ARG A 103 -17.56 -43.26 25.68
C ARG A 103 -17.03 -44.20 24.60
N ARG A 104 -16.11 -43.73 23.76
CA ARG A 104 -15.47 -44.56 22.73
C ARG A 104 -14.59 -45.64 23.35
N CYS A 105 -13.71 -45.25 24.28
CA CYS A 105 -12.83 -46.20 24.96
C CYS A 105 -13.65 -47.24 25.73
N ASP A 106 -14.73 -46.82 26.39
CA ASP A 106 -15.65 -47.70 27.09
C ASP A 106 -16.33 -48.70 26.14
N SER A 107 -16.90 -48.21 25.03
CA SER A 107 -17.59 -49.07 24.03
C SER A 107 -16.68 -50.07 23.29
N HIS A 108 -15.37 -49.81 23.26
CA HIS A 108 -14.39 -50.63 22.53
C HIS A 108 -13.43 -51.38 23.47
N GLY A 109 -13.64 -51.33 24.79
CA GLY A 109 -12.77 -51.99 25.77
C GLY A 109 -11.33 -51.49 25.74
N LEU A 110 -11.10 -50.22 25.40
CA LEU A 110 -9.77 -49.63 25.27
C LEU A 110 -9.36 -48.90 26.55
N GLU A 111 -8.07 -48.97 26.90
CA GLU A 111 -7.52 -48.20 28.02
C GLU A 111 -7.61 -46.69 27.74
N CYS A 112 -8.40 -45.99 28.55
CA CYS A 112 -8.57 -44.54 28.44
C CYS A 112 -7.58 -43.84 29.37
N ARG A 113 -6.61 -43.09 28.82
CA ARG A 113 -5.64 -42.31 29.62
C ARG A 113 -5.57 -40.86 29.14
N PHE A 114 -5.75 -39.89 30.04
CA PHE A 114 -5.53 -38.47 29.73
C PHE A 114 -4.12 -38.05 30.18
N PRO A 115 -3.39 -37.20 29.42
CA PRO A 115 -2.11 -36.65 29.86
C PRO A 115 -2.31 -35.77 31.10
N ALA A 116 -1.44 -35.89 32.11
CA ALA A 116 -1.49 -35.02 33.29
C ALA A 116 -1.12 -33.56 32.93
N PRO A 117 -1.80 -32.54 33.48
CA PRO A 117 -1.39 -31.16 33.33
C PRO A 117 -0.08 -30.89 34.09
N ARG A 118 0.90 -30.25 33.44
CA ARG A 118 2.13 -29.77 34.09
C ARG A 118 1.82 -28.57 34.98
N THR A 119 1.64 -28.81 36.27
CA THR A 119 1.65 -27.77 37.31
C THR A 119 3.08 -27.57 37.82
N THR A 120 3.55 -26.33 37.77
CA THR A 120 4.79 -25.87 38.40
C THR A 120 4.63 -25.88 39.92
N GLU A 121 5.32 -26.77 40.60
CA GLU A 121 5.39 -26.80 42.07
C GLU A 121 6.59 -25.96 42.56
N ARG A 122 6.27 -24.97 43.40
CA ARG A 122 7.18 -24.37 44.38
C ARG A 122 7.33 -25.33 45.55
N ALA A 123 8.55 -25.70 45.92
CA ALA A 123 8.87 -26.20 47.26
C ALA A 123 10.30 -25.80 47.64
N ALA A 124 10.49 -25.55 48.94
CA ALA A 124 11.56 -24.79 49.55
C ALA A 124 12.67 -25.67 50.19
N THR A 125 13.89 -25.10 50.24
CA THR A 125 14.92 -25.14 51.32
C THR A 125 15.48 -26.48 51.87
N THR A 126 16.72 -26.83 51.43
CA THR A 126 18.02 -27.09 52.17
C THR A 126 18.16 -28.19 53.26
N PRO A 127 19.39 -28.64 53.67
CA PRO A 127 20.75 -28.70 53.03
C PRO A 127 21.58 -30.01 53.29
N GLU A 128 22.86 -30.00 52.86
CA GLU A 128 24.05 -30.84 53.25
C GLU A 128 24.15 -32.31 52.74
N ALA A 129 25.31 -32.94 52.50
CA ALA A 129 26.72 -32.57 52.26
C ALA A 129 27.51 -33.87 51.89
N LEU A 130 28.57 -33.71 51.07
CA LEU A 130 29.88 -34.40 51.12
C LEU A 130 30.09 -35.90 50.72
N ILE A 131 31.18 -36.09 49.95
CA ILE A 131 32.14 -37.24 49.86
C ILE A 131 32.08 -38.15 48.60
N SER A 132 33.10 -37.97 47.75
CA SER A 132 33.75 -38.95 46.84
C SER A 132 34.77 -39.80 47.66
N PRO A 133 35.40 -40.93 47.24
CA PRO A 133 36.02 -41.14 45.91
C PRO A 133 36.17 -42.60 45.37
N ALA A 134 36.72 -42.70 44.14
CA ALA A 134 37.67 -43.70 43.57
C ALA A 134 37.23 -45.19 43.44
N SER A 135 37.67 -46.03 42.49
CA SER A 135 38.42 -46.01 41.21
C SER A 135 38.52 -47.48 40.76
N THR A 136 38.38 -47.85 39.47
CA THR A 136 39.32 -48.74 38.73
C THR A 136 38.90 -49.01 37.28
N HIS A 137 39.93 -49.06 36.42
CA HIS A 137 39.98 -49.19 34.96
C HIS A 137 39.58 -50.57 34.40
N ILE A 138 39.19 -50.64 33.10
CA ILE A 138 40.01 -51.17 31.98
C ILE A 138 39.29 -50.99 30.61
N GLU A 139 39.98 -50.25 29.73
CA GLU A 139 40.16 -50.26 28.26
C GLU A 139 39.08 -50.71 27.26
N GLY A 140 38.91 -49.89 26.20
CA GLY A 140 38.51 -50.38 24.87
C GLY A 140 37.89 -49.36 23.90
N HIS A 141 38.74 -48.72 23.09
CA HIS A 141 38.50 -48.22 21.72
C HIS A 141 37.89 -46.81 21.46
N GLU A 142 38.76 -45.96 20.89
CA GLU A 142 38.54 -44.68 20.20
C GLU A 142 37.85 -44.87 18.81
N PRO A 143 37.26 -43.83 18.15
CA PRO A 143 38.03 -42.68 17.64
C PRO A 143 37.35 -41.27 17.54
N ILE A 144 38.21 -40.24 17.61
CA ILE A 144 38.21 -38.92 16.91
C ILE A 144 37.21 -37.83 17.36
N GLN A 145 37.75 -36.83 18.08
CA GLN A 145 37.20 -35.48 18.25
C GLN A 145 37.53 -34.56 17.05
N PRO A 146 36.82 -33.43 16.92
CA PRO A 146 37.58 -32.17 16.89
C PRO A 146 37.01 -31.07 17.81
N LEU A 147 37.93 -30.55 18.63
CA LEU A 147 38.15 -29.15 18.99
C LEU A 147 36.98 -28.33 19.59
N VAL A 148 36.90 -28.38 20.92
CA VAL A 148 36.27 -27.31 21.72
C VAL A 148 37.16 -26.07 21.65
N THR A 149 36.73 -25.06 20.90
CA THR A 149 37.23 -23.69 21.10
C THR A 149 36.49 -23.11 22.29
N THR A 150 37.19 -22.95 23.41
CA THR A 150 36.78 -22.08 24.51
C THR A 150 36.56 -20.67 23.95
N THR A 151 35.31 -20.34 23.69
CA THR A 151 34.85 -18.96 23.61
C THR A 151 34.24 -18.61 24.95
N SER A 152 34.79 -17.53 25.51
CA SER A 152 34.30 -16.77 26.65
C SER A 152 32.76 -16.64 26.61
N PRO A 153 32.04 -16.68 27.73
CA PRO A 153 30.68 -16.18 27.75
C PRO A 153 30.76 -14.64 27.65
N SER A 154 30.71 -14.11 26.43
CA SER A 154 30.20 -12.75 26.25
C SER A 154 28.76 -12.78 26.73
N HIS A 155 28.50 -12.11 27.84
CA HIS A 155 27.15 -11.77 28.26
C HIS A 155 26.56 -10.80 27.21
N ASP A 156 26.05 -11.34 26.10
CA ASP A 156 25.01 -10.65 25.34
C ASP A 156 23.76 -10.69 26.22
N SER A 157 23.58 -9.63 27.01
CA SER A 157 22.29 -9.38 27.65
C SER A 157 21.33 -8.90 26.57
N GLU A 158 20.90 -9.84 25.74
CA GLU A 158 20.11 -9.56 24.56
C GLU A 158 18.76 -8.97 24.98
N ARG A 159 18.50 -7.74 24.53
CA ARG A 159 17.35 -6.95 24.97
C ARG A 159 16.02 -7.57 24.50
N SER A 160 15.33 -8.28 25.40
CA SER A 160 14.06 -8.94 25.14
C SER A 160 12.85 -8.06 25.49
N PHE A 161 11.84 -8.05 24.61
CA PHE A 161 10.62 -7.27 24.81
C PHE A 161 9.86 -7.65 26.08
N GLU A 162 9.79 -8.94 26.39
CA GLU A 162 9.06 -9.47 27.56
C GLU A 162 9.71 -9.11 28.90
N LEU A 163 10.99 -8.69 28.86
CA LEU A 163 11.75 -8.26 30.03
C LEU A 163 11.70 -6.73 30.22
N GLU A 164 11.09 -5.99 29.30
CA GLU A 164 11.00 -4.54 29.38
C GLU A 164 10.13 -4.10 30.55
N GLN A 165 10.64 -3.12 31.30
CA GLN A 165 9.92 -2.54 32.42
C GLN A 165 8.75 -1.69 31.92
N LYS A 166 7.68 -1.63 32.71
CA LYS A 166 6.47 -0.87 32.36
C LYS A 166 6.77 0.62 32.10
N ASP A 167 7.72 1.21 32.82
CA ASP A 167 8.13 2.61 32.63
C ASP A 167 8.89 2.82 31.30
N HIS A 168 9.72 1.86 30.89
CA HIS A 168 10.37 1.88 29.58
C HIS A 168 9.34 1.82 28.45
N LEU A 169 8.40 0.87 28.53
CA LEU A 169 7.31 0.74 27.55
C LEU A 169 6.50 2.04 27.45
N ARG A 170 6.20 2.67 28.59
CA ARG A 170 5.52 3.96 28.64
C ARG A 170 6.28 5.05 27.88
N ASN A 171 7.59 5.12 28.10
CA ASN A 171 8.45 6.10 27.43
C ASN A 171 8.53 5.85 25.92
N TYR A 172 8.54 4.59 25.47
CA TYR A 172 8.48 4.28 24.03
C TYR A 172 7.14 4.68 23.42
N ILE A 173 6.02 4.43 24.08
CA ILE A 173 4.69 4.86 23.60
C ILE A 173 4.62 6.39 23.51
N HIS A 174 5.11 7.11 24.52
CA HIS A 174 5.15 8.58 24.47
C HIS A 174 6.02 9.07 23.31
N THR A 175 7.23 8.52 23.19
CA THR A 175 8.17 8.89 22.11
C THR A 175 7.58 8.61 20.73
N TYR A 176 6.87 7.49 20.54
CA TYR A 176 6.15 7.22 19.30
C TYR A 176 5.19 8.36 18.95
N PHE A 177 4.30 8.76 19.88
CA PHE A 177 3.34 9.83 19.59
C PHE A 177 3.98 11.22 19.50
N ASP A 178 5.10 11.47 20.18
CA ASP A 178 5.78 12.77 20.19
C ASP A 178 6.67 12.97 18.95
N LYS A 179 7.24 11.88 18.40
CA LYS A 179 8.23 11.96 17.32
C LYS A 179 7.77 11.37 15.98
N THR A 180 6.70 10.60 15.92
CA THR A 180 6.19 10.06 14.64
C THR A 180 5.55 11.17 13.82
N ASP A 181 5.85 11.18 12.52
CA ASP A 181 5.24 12.13 11.63
C ASP A 181 3.74 11.86 11.50
N PHE A 182 2.93 12.86 11.81
CA PHE A 182 1.49 12.76 11.62
C PHE A 182 1.12 12.49 10.16
N LEU A 183 1.95 12.90 9.19
CA LEU A 183 1.80 12.68 7.74
C LEU A 183 1.80 11.22 7.30
N ASP A 184 2.29 10.30 8.13
CA ASP A 184 2.08 8.86 7.95
C ASP A 184 0.64 8.42 8.28
N CYS A 185 -0.26 9.42 8.39
CA CYS A 185 -1.65 9.30 8.77
C CYS A 185 -1.75 8.61 10.12
N LEU A 186 -1.11 9.18 11.17
CA LEU A 186 -1.15 8.70 12.56
C LEU A 186 -2.57 8.27 12.94
N PHE A 187 -2.85 6.99 12.79
CA PHE A 187 -4.19 6.41 12.89
C PHE A 187 -4.50 5.94 14.30
N LEU A 188 -3.50 5.91 15.15
CA LEU A 188 -3.62 5.65 16.57
C LEU A 188 -3.94 6.94 17.32
N HIS A 189 -4.90 6.86 18.23
CA HIS A 189 -5.26 7.98 19.10
C HIS A 189 -4.58 7.84 20.47
N ARG A 190 -3.82 8.87 20.86
CA ARG A 190 -2.89 8.82 22.01
C ARG A 190 -3.58 8.42 23.30
N ALA A 191 -4.67 9.11 23.65
CA ALA A 191 -5.35 8.90 24.92
C ALA A 191 -5.96 7.49 25.02
N THR A 192 -6.56 6.98 23.94
CA THR A 192 -7.16 5.63 23.93
C THR A 192 -6.10 4.53 23.97
N VAL A 193 -4.98 4.70 23.27
CA VAL A 193 -3.86 3.73 23.32
C VAL A 193 -3.27 3.66 24.72
N LEU A 194 -2.97 4.81 25.34
CA LEU A 194 -2.44 4.85 26.71
C LEU A 194 -3.43 4.27 27.73
N ASN A 195 -4.72 4.55 27.58
CA ASN A 195 -5.76 3.98 28.43
C ASN A 195 -5.81 2.44 28.32
N GLU A 196 -5.88 1.89 27.11
CA GLU A 196 -5.94 0.44 26.91
C GLU A 196 -4.65 -0.25 27.34
N TRP A 197 -3.49 0.37 27.10
CA TRP A 197 -2.20 -0.12 27.60
C TRP A 197 -2.15 -0.16 29.13
N SER A 198 -2.57 0.92 29.80
CA SER A 198 -2.55 1.01 31.27
C SER A 198 -3.39 -0.08 31.95
N ARG A 199 -4.46 -0.53 31.26
CA ARG A 199 -5.40 -1.58 31.67
C ARG A 199 -4.98 -2.99 31.23
N GLY A 200 -3.92 -3.14 30.45
CA GLY A 200 -3.48 -4.43 29.91
C GLY A 200 -4.39 -5.00 28.81
N HIS A 201 -5.14 -4.14 28.11
CA HIS A 201 -6.07 -4.54 27.05
C HIS A 201 -5.57 -4.20 25.64
N LEU A 202 -4.48 -3.44 25.52
CA LEU A 202 -3.89 -3.15 24.21
C LEU A 202 -3.38 -4.44 23.58
N GLU A 203 -3.67 -4.61 22.29
CA GLU A 203 -3.29 -5.82 21.55
C GLU A 203 -1.75 -5.98 21.53
N PRO A 204 -1.19 -7.17 21.86
CA PRO A 204 0.25 -7.35 22.03
C PRO A 204 1.12 -7.01 20.81
N HIS A 205 0.72 -7.39 19.60
CA HIS A 205 1.48 -7.10 18.38
C HIS A 205 1.51 -5.59 18.12
N LEU A 206 0.38 -4.91 18.33
CA LEU A 206 0.26 -3.48 18.23
C LEU A 206 1.13 -2.75 19.27
N LEU A 207 1.10 -3.19 20.53
CA LEU A 207 1.96 -2.63 21.58
C LEU A 207 3.44 -2.78 21.21
N LYS A 208 3.86 -3.98 20.79
CA LYS A 208 5.25 -4.27 20.43
C LYS A 208 5.71 -3.45 19.23
N ALA A 209 4.87 -3.30 18.20
CA ALA A 209 5.16 -2.44 17.06
C ALA A 209 5.30 -0.96 17.46
N ILE A 210 4.38 -0.43 18.28
CA ILE A 210 4.46 0.95 18.81
C ILE A 210 5.78 1.15 19.58
N CYS A 211 6.13 0.21 20.46
CA CYS A 211 7.34 0.30 21.26
C CYS A 211 8.62 0.18 20.42
N ALA A 212 8.63 -0.66 19.37
CA ALA A 212 9.75 -0.75 18.45
C ALA A 212 9.99 0.56 17.69
N LEU A 213 8.93 1.18 17.16
CA LEU A 213 9.03 2.52 16.55
C LEU A 213 9.49 3.55 17.59
N GLY A 214 8.90 3.54 18.79
CA GLY A 214 9.26 4.47 19.87
C GLY A 214 10.72 4.35 20.31
N LEU A 215 11.24 3.13 20.42
CA LEU A 215 12.63 2.85 20.78
C LEU A 215 13.59 3.36 19.70
N ARG A 216 13.31 3.08 18.43
CA ARG A 216 14.10 3.57 17.29
C ARG A 216 14.14 5.11 17.25
N LEU A 217 13.00 5.75 17.48
CA LEU A 217 12.90 7.21 17.50
C LEU A 217 13.55 7.85 18.73
N MET A 218 13.71 7.09 19.83
CA MET A 218 14.36 7.56 21.04
C MET A 218 15.88 7.62 20.88
N SER A 219 16.46 6.53 20.36
CA SER A 219 17.91 6.32 20.29
C SER A 219 18.33 5.87 18.88
N PRO A 220 18.32 6.77 17.88
CA PRO A 220 18.61 6.41 16.48
C PRO A 220 20.07 5.98 16.24
N HIS A 221 21.00 6.35 17.12
CA HIS A 221 22.44 6.02 17.02
C HIS A 221 22.89 4.86 17.94
N ASP A 222 21.94 4.24 18.66
CA ASP A 222 22.23 3.14 19.56
C ASP A 222 22.04 1.82 18.80
N GLU A 223 23.13 1.11 18.55
CA GLU A 223 23.13 -0.15 17.81
C GLU A 223 22.30 -1.24 18.51
N ASP A 224 22.33 -1.29 19.85
CA ASP A 224 21.57 -2.25 20.63
C ASP A 224 20.06 -1.94 20.55
N ALA A 225 19.69 -0.66 20.64
CA ALA A 225 18.31 -0.22 20.46
C ALA A 225 17.81 -0.48 19.03
N SER A 226 18.64 -0.21 18.02
CA SER A 226 18.32 -0.48 16.62
C SER A 226 18.12 -1.97 16.37
N SER A 227 19.06 -2.81 16.81
CA SER A 227 18.98 -4.28 16.73
C SER A 227 17.72 -4.81 17.43
N ALA A 228 17.44 -4.34 18.66
CA ALA A 228 16.26 -4.75 19.39
C ALA A 228 14.96 -4.35 18.71
N SER A 229 14.85 -3.11 18.22
CA SER A 229 13.65 -2.63 17.52
C SER A 229 13.40 -3.41 16.22
N ASN A 230 14.45 -3.74 15.46
CA ASN A 230 14.36 -4.58 14.26
C ASN A 230 13.83 -5.97 14.59
N ARG A 231 14.44 -6.65 15.56
CA ARG A 231 14.03 -7.98 16.00
C ARG A 231 12.58 -8.00 16.49
N TRP A 232 12.15 -6.98 17.25
CA TRP A 232 10.76 -6.90 17.69
C TRP A 232 9.78 -6.77 16.52
N ILE A 233 10.15 -6.04 15.47
CA ILE A 233 9.37 -5.90 14.25
C ILE A 233 9.35 -7.20 13.44
N ASP A 234 10.48 -7.91 13.37
CA ASP A 234 10.56 -9.23 12.73
C ASP A 234 9.62 -10.24 13.42
N GLU A 235 9.63 -10.28 14.76
CA GLU A 235 8.74 -11.13 15.54
C GLU A 235 7.26 -10.80 15.24
N VAL A 236 6.87 -9.52 15.26
CA VAL A 236 5.50 -9.09 14.93
C VAL A 236 5.12 -9.50 13.51
N GLN A 237 6.01 -9.27 12.53
CA GLN A 237 5.76 -9.65 11.13
C GLN A 237 5.51 -11.15 11.00
N ASN A 238 6.42 -11.97 11.52
CA ASN A 238 6.36 -13.42 11.39
C ASN A 238 5.07 -13.97 12.02
N ASP A 239 4.70 -13.45 13.18
CA ASP A 239 3.48 -13.81 13.89
C ASP A 239 2.19 -13.40 13.19
N LEU A 240 2.20 -12.30 12.44
CA LEU A 240 1.05 -11.83 11.65
C LEU A 240 0.93 -12.57 10.31
N VAL A 241 2.06 -12.82 9.64
CA VAL A 241 2.13 -13.55 8.37
C VAL A 241 1.69 -15.01 8.53
N THR A 242 1.96 -15.64 9.67
CA THR A 242 1.44 -16.99 9.97
C THR A 242 -0.08 -17.04 10.19
N ARG A 243 -0.73 -15.88 10.36
CA ARG A 243 -2.18 -15.75 10.67
C ARG A 243 -2.94 -14.84 9.71
N ILE A 244 -2.53 -14.79 8.44
CA ILE A 244 -3.13 -13.92 7.40
C ILE A 244 -4.66 -14.11 7.25
N GLY A 245 -5.17 -15.32 7.50
CA GLY A 245 -6.59 -15.64 7.32
C GLY A 245 -7.55 -14.97 8.32
N ASP A 246 -7.07 -14.47 9.46
CA ASP A 246 -7.91 -13.85 10.50
C ASP A 246 -7.22 -12.67 11.19
N ILE A 247 -6.77 -11.69 10.39
CA ILE A 247 -6.16 -10.46 10.92
C ILE A 247 -7.24 -9.59 11.55
N SER A 248 -7.12 -9.20 12.83
CA SER A 248 -8.00 -8.26 13.54
C SER A 248 -7.74 -6.80 13.11
N ILE A 249 -8.54 -5.82 13.57
CA ILE A 249 -8.24 -4.39 13.32
C ILE A 249 -6.92 -3.96 14.00
N PRO A 250 -6.68 -4.25 15.29
CA PRO A 250 -5.40 -3.95 15.92
C PRO A 250 -4.20 -4.63 15.24
N ASN A 251 -4.36 -5.87 14.76
CA ASN A 251 -3.31 -6.57 14.03
C ASN A 251 -3.06 -5.95 12.65
N LEU A 252 -4.10 -5.42 11.98
CA LEU A 252 -3.92 -4.63 10.76
C LEU A 252 -3.19 -3.32 11.05
N GLN A 253 -3.50 -2.65 12.16
CA GLN A 253 -2.76 -1.47 12.62
C GLN A 253 -1.28 -1.81 12.87
N ALA A 254 -1.01 -2.92 13.56
CA ALA A 254 0.36 -3.42 13.78
C ALA A 254 1.07 -3.72 12.46
N LEU A 255 0.41 -4.39 11.51
CA LEU A 255 0.95 -4.67 10.18
C LEU A 255 1.32 -3.39 9.42
N VAL A 256 0.47 -2.36 9.47
CA VAL A 256 0.78 -1.06 8.85
C VAL A 256 1.95 -0.36 9.55
N LEU A 257 2.09 -0.46 10.87
CA LEU A 257 3.29 0.03 11.57
C LEU A 257 4.56 -0.73 11.18
N VAL A 258 4.49 -2.05 10.97
CA VAL A 258 5.61 -2.85 10.44
C VAL A 258 6.02 -2.34 9.05
N ILE A 259 5.05 -2.12 8.16
CA ILE A 259 5.27 -1.56 6.81
C ILE A 259 5.97 -0.20 6.93
N CYS A 260 5.47 0.70 7.77
CA CYS A 260 6.07 2.02 7.98
C CYS A 260 7.50 1.92 8.53
N PHE A 261 7.75 1.08 9.53
CA PHE A 261 9.06 0.88 10.15
C PHE A 261 10.10 0.44 9.12
N ARG A 262 9.76 -0.59 8.32
CA ARG A 262 10.68 -1.13 7.30
C ARG A 262 10.88 -0.21 6.12
N SER A 263 9.85 0.53 5.70
CA SER A 263 9.95 1.53 4.63
C SER A 263 10.98 2.62 4.96
N ALA A 264 11.23 2.87 6.24
CA ALA A 264 12.18 3.85 6.74
C ALA A 264 13.60 3.29 7.02
N LEU A 265 13.85 1.99 6.88
CA LEU A 265 15.20 1.41 7.06
C LEU A 265 15.80 1.09 5.70
N LYS A 266 15.51 -0.12 5.23
CA LYS A 266 15.88 -0.63 3.92
C LYS A 266 14.59 -1.19 3.34
N PHE A 267 14.06 -0.52 2.33
CA PHE A 267 12.86 -0.98 1.65
C PHE A 267 13.11 -2.39 1.10
N SER A 268 12.42 -3.38 1.66
CA SER A 268 12.58 -4.79 1.33
C SER A 268 11.40 -5.27 0.48
N GLY A 269 11.59 -6.35 -0.28
CA GLY A 269 10.50 -7.03 -1.00
C GLY A 269 9.29 -7.35 -0.11
N ASP A 270 9.53 -7.61 1.18
CA ASP A 270 8.46 -7.83 2.16
C ASP A 270 7.48 -6.66 2.25
N VAL A 271 7.97 -5.40 2.25
CA VAL A 271 7.11 -4.21 2.40
C VAL A 271 6.03 -4.18 1.31
N TRP A 272 6.42 -4.53 0.09
CA TRP A 272 5.54 -4.61 -1.06
C TRP A 272 4.41 -5.64 -0.87
N VAL A 273 4.78 -6.86 -0.45
CA VAL A 273 3.84 -7.96 -0.23
C VAL A 273 2.94 -7.68 0.98
N LEU A 274 3.49 -7.15 2.06
CA LEU A 274 2.76 -6.81 3.28
C LEU A 274 1.74 -5.71 3.02
N LEU A 275 2.07 -4.70 2.21
CA LEU A 275 1.09 -3.68 1.82
C LEU A 275 -0.08 -4.30 1.04
N SER A 276 0.20 -5.24 0.14
CA SER A 276 -0.85 -5.96 -0.60
C SER A 276 -1.78 -6.74 0.33
N ILE A 277 -1.23 -7.37 1.37
CA ILE A 277 -2.01 -8.05 2.42
C ILE A 277 -2.84 -7.03 3.21
N ALA A 278 -2.23 -5.93 3.66
CA ALA A 278 -2.89 -4.89 4.44
C ALA A 278 -4.07 -4.27 3.69
N ALA A 279 -3.88 -3.90 2.42
CA ALA A 279 -4.93 -3.38 1.56
C ALA A 279 -6.11 -4.36 1.40
N ARG A 280 -5.81 -5.63 1.10
CA ARG A 280 -6.84 -6.67 0.96
C ARG A 280 -7.64 -6.87 2.25
N VAL A 281 -6.97 -6.88 3.40
CA VAL A 281 -7.61 -7.00 4.72
C VAL A 281 -8.47 -5.76 5.00
N ALA A 282 -7.98 -4.56 4.71
CA ALA A 282 -8.72 -3.31 4.91
C ALA A 282 -10.02 -3.27 4.09
N PHE A 283 -9.97 -3.65 2.80
CA PHE A 283 -11.17 -3.76 1.96
C PHE A 283 -12.12 -4.86 2.42
N THR A 284 -11.60 -6.01 2.84
CA THR A 284 -12.40 -7.11 3.39
C THR A 284 -13.16 -6.65 4.65
N LYS A 285 -12.50 -5.83 5.48
CA LYS A 285 -13.10 -5.19 6.65
C LYS A 285 -13.92 -3.95 6.33
N ARG A 286 -14.09 -3.59 5.05
CA ARG A 286 -14.87 -2.43 4.58
C ARG A 286 -14.42 -1.12 5.24
N LEU A 287 -13.11 -0.93 5.43
CA LEU A 287 -12.56 0.32 5.97
C LEU A 287 -12.68 1.48 5.00
N ASN A 288 -12.87 1.19 3.72
CA ASN A 288 -13.15 2.15 2.65
C ASN A 288 -14.56 2.77 2.72
N TYR A 289 -15.36 2.45 3.75
CA TYR A 289 -16.66 3.03 4.03
C TYR A 289 -16.73 3.48 5.49
N GLU A 290 -17.48 4.56 5.74
CA GLU A 290 -17.75 5.01 7.10
C GLU A 290 -18.88 4.21 7.76
N ARG A 291 -18.79 4.08 9.08
CA ARG A 291 -19.73 3.33 9.92
C ARG A 291 -20.39 4.30 10.89
N SER A 292 -21.70 4.51 10.77
CA SER A 292 -22.44 5.43 11.64
C SER A 292 -22.54 4.96 13.09
N ALA A 293 -22.34 3.67 13.35
CA ALA A 293 -22.52 3.03 14.66
C ALA A 293 -21.28 3.05 15.57
N VAL A 294 -20.16 3.64 15.15
CA VAL A 294 -18.94 3.75 15.96
C VAL A 294 -18.77 5.18 16.48
N ASP A 295 -18.05 5.31 17.60
CA ASP A 295 -17.70 6.61 18.15
C ASP A 295 -16.74 7.38 17.22
N ALA A 296 -16.62 8.68 17.46
CA ALA A 296 -15.87 9.58 16.59
C ALA A 296 -14.37 9.25 16.51
N VAL A 297 -13.75 8.89 17.63
CA VAL A 297 -12.32 8.55 17.69
C VAL A 297 -12.07 7.27 16.94
N THR A 298 -12.87 6.22 17.19
CA THR A 298 -12.72 4.95 16.47
C THR A 298 -12.95 5.13 14.97
N GLN A 299 -13.97 5.90 14.57
CA GLN A 299 -14.23 6.17 13.15
C GLN A 299 -13.09 6.93 12.48
N GLU A 300 -12.49 7.93 13.14
CA GLU A 300 -11.33 8.66 12.62
C GLU A 300 -10.07 7.78 12.58
N SER A 301 -9.83 6.92 13.58
CA SER A 301 -8.74 5.94 13.57
C SER A 301 -8.84 4.97 12.39
N LEU A 302 -10.03 4.43 12.11
CA LEU A 302 -10.26 3.57 10.95
C LEU A 302 -10.10 4.34 9.64
N ARG A 303 -10.55 5.60 9.61
CA ARG A 303 -10.43 6.49 8.44
C ARG A 303 -8.95 6.72 8.11
N ARG A 304 -8.16 7.13 9.09
CA ARG A 304 -6.72 7.37 8.96
C ARG A 304 -5.95 6.10 8.61
N LEU A 305 -6.35 4.93 9.13
CA LEU A 305 -5.72 3.66 8.77
C LEU A 305 -5.90 3.35 7.28
N MET A 306 -7.11 3.54 6.73
CA MET A 306 -7.35 3.33 5.30
C MET A 306 -6.60 4.35 4.44
N TRP A 307 -6.56 5.62 4.83
CA TRP A 307 -5.81 6.66 4.12
C TRP A 307 -4.29 6.47 4.21
N SER A 308 -3.77 5.91 5.31
CA SER A 308 -2.36 5.52 5.44
C SER A 308 -2.00 4.44 4.41
N ILE A 309 -2.84 3.40 4.29
CA ILE A 309 -2.68 2.33 3.29
C ILE A 309 -2.77 2.91 1.87
N TYR A 310 -3.74 3.79 1.60
CA TYR A 310 -3.87 4.48 0.31
C TYR A 310 -2.62 5.29 -0.04
N ARG A 311 -2.11 6.11 0.89
CA ARG A 311 -0.90 6.90 0.67
C ARG A 311 0.29 6.00 0.33
N LEU A 312 0.51 4.95 1.12
CA LEU A 312 1.60 3.99 0.88
C LEU A 312 1.46 3.34 -0.50
N ASP A 313 0.25 2.92 -0.89
CA ASP A 313 -0.02 2.39 -2.23
C ASP A 313 0.30 3.41 -3.33
N LYS A 314 -0.11 4.67 -3.21
CA LYS A 314 0.20 5.68 -4.24
C LYS A 314 1.69 6.00 -4.34
N VAL A 315 2.42 5.93 -3.22
CA VAL A 315 3.88 6.12 -3.21
C VAL A 315 4.60 4.92 -3.85
N PHE A 316 4.18 3.69 -3.56
CA PHE A 316 4.86 2.49 -4.05
C PHE A 316 4.41 2.03 -5.44
N SER A 317 3.13 2.19 -5.77
CA SER A 317 2.61 1.83 -7.09
C SER A 317 2.93 2.87 -8.15
N GLY A 318 3.19 4.13 -7.77
CA GLY A 318 3.62 5.28 -8.60
C GLY A 318 3.13 5.26 -10.06
N GLY A 319 1.82 5.10 -10.21
CA GLY A 319 1.13 5.12 -11.51
C GLY A 319 1.24 3.84 -12.34
N ILE A 320 1.81 2.76 -11.82
CA ILE A 320 1.73 1.42 -12.43
C ILE A 320 0.42 0.77 -12.00
N GLU A 321 -0.50 0.63 -12.95
CA GLU A 321 -1.85 0.14 -12.67
C GLU A 321 -1.87 -1.29 -12.15
N ASP A 322 -1.09 -2.19 -12.76
CA ASP A 322 -0.98 -3.60 -12.38
C ASP A 322 -0.48 -3.82 -10.94
N LEU A 323 0.16 -2.79 -10.39
CA LEU A 323 0.76 -2.79 -9.06
C LEU A 323 -0.08 -2.05 -8.01
N THR A 324 -1.17 -1.41 -8.43
CA THR A 324 -2.06 -0.65 -7.54
C THR A 324 -2.92 -1.60 -6.70
N VAL A 325 -2.82 -1.52 -5.38
CA VAL A 325 -3.64 -2.35 -4.46
C VAL A 325 -4.78 -1.57 -3.80
N CYS A 326 -4.78 -0.23 -3.87
CA CYS A 326 -5.79 0.64 -3.32
C CYS A 326 -6.31 1.65 -4.37
N PRO A 327 -7.18 1.22 -5.31
CA PRO A 327 -7.70 2.11 -6.35
C PRO A 327 -8.54 3.25 -5.77
N THR A 328 -8.31 4.47 -6.24
CA THR A 328 -9.00 5.68 -5.75
C THR A 328 -10.52 5.55 -5.85
N SER A 329 -11.03 4.98 -6.96
CA SER A 329 -12.46 4.79 -7.22
C SER A 329 -13.19 3.91 -6.18
N ARG A 330 -12.44 3.18 -5.34
CA ARG A 330 -12.97 2.31 -4.29
C ARG A 330 -13.02 2.99 -2.92
N LEU A 331 -12.58 4.24 -2.79
CA LEU A 331 -12.64 5.00 -1.54
C LEU A 331 -13.97 5.76 -1.44
N HIS A 332 -14.82 5.33 -0.52
CA HIS A 332 -16.18 5.87 -0.32
C HIS A 332 -16.34 6.48 1.08
N MET A 333 -15.31 7.20 1.51
CA MET A 333 -15.14 7.74 2.86
C MET A 333 -14.58 9.15 2.80
N ARG A 334 -14.79 9.93 3.87
CA ARG A 334 -14.30 11.32 3.94
C ARG A 334 -12.79 11.37 4.09
N LEU A 335 -12.21 12.50 3.73
CA LEU A 335 -10.81 12.83 3.95
C LEU A 335 -10.48 12.86 5.46
N PRO A 336 -9.21 12.64 5.86
CA PRO A 336 -8.80 12.71 7.25
C PRO A 336 -9.12 14.06 7.91
N ASN A 337 -9.57 14.03 9.15
CA ASN A 337 -9.81 15.25 9.94
C ASN A 337 -8.48 15.88 10.40
N SER A 338 -8.49 17.11 10.89
CA SER A 338 -7.30 17.74 11.46
C SER A 338 -6.77 16.94 12.65
N HIS A 339 -5.45 17.01 12.90
CA HIS A 339 -4.86 16.30 14.04
C HIS A 339 -5.46 16.80 15.36
N HIS A 340 -5.68 18.11 15.48
CA HIS A 340 -6.33 18.74 16.63
C HIS A 340 -7.72 18.15 16.91
N ASN A 341 -8.61 18.12 15.91
CA ASN A 341 -9.97 17.60 16.08
C ASN A 341 -9.96 16.09 16.39
N PHE A 342 -8.99 15.34 15.86
CA PHE A 342 -8.82 13.93 16.18
C PHE A 342 -8.45 13.70 17.65
N GLN A 343 -7.51 14.48 18.21
CA GLN A 343 -7.13 14.36 19.63
C GLN A 343 -8.28 14.76 20.58
N LEU A 344 -9.14 15.69 20.16
CA LEU A 344 -10.33 16.07 20.92
C LEU A 344 -11.50 15.09 20.77
N GLY A 345 -11.39 14.10 19.89
CA GLY A 345 -12.47 13.15 19.61
C GLY A 345 -13.70 13.78 18.95
N LEU A 346 -13.52 14.87 18.20
CA LEU A 346 -14.60 15.54 17.49
C LEU A 346 -14.97 14.79 16.20
N ARG A 347 -16.27 14.79 15.87
CA ARG A 347 -16.76 14.18 14.63
C ARG A 347 -16.27 14.97 13.42
N SER A 348 -15.82 14.24 12.39
CA SER A 348 -15.36 14.83 11.14
C SER A 348 -16.51 15.39 10.31
N SER A 349 -16.33 16.63 9.84
CA SER A 349 -17.15 17.31 8.82
C SER A 349 -16.44 17.37 7.46
N MET A 350 -15.34 16.65 7.31
CA MET A 350 -14.51 16.64 6.09
C MET A 350 -15.30 16.22 4.85
N LYS A 351 -14.86 16.70 3.70
CA LYS A 351 -15.39 16.35 2.39
C LYS A 351 -14.82 15.03 1.89
N PHE A 352 -15.43 14.47 0.85
CA PHE A 352 -14.88 13.34 0.11
C PHE A 352 -13.76 13.81 -0.83
N LEU A 353 -12.94 12.88 -1.30
CA LEU A 353 -11.76 13.16 -2.12
C LEU A 353 -12.07 14.04 -3.34
N HIS A 354 -13.13 13.71 -4.09
CA HIS A 354 -13.51 14.36 -5.35
C HIS A 354 -14.64 15.40 -5.20
N ASP A 355 -14.99 15.79 -3.97
CA ASP A 355 -15.94 16.88 -3.77
C ASP A 355 -15.32 18.19 -4.27
N LYS A 356 -16.06 18.93 -5.09
CA LYS A 356 -15.61 20.20 -5.71
C LYS A 356 -15.85 21.42 -4.83
N ASP A 357 -16.70 21.29 -3.81
CA ASP A 357 -17.10 22.41 -2.94
C ASP A 357 -16.65 22.15 -1.49
N ASP A 358 -15.59 22.85 -1.11
CA ASP A 358 -15.02 22.82 0.23
C ASP A 358 -15.73 23.77 1.21
N THR A 359 -16.75 24.51 0.76
CA THR A 359 -17.46 25.47 1.61
C THR A 359 -17.96 24.81 2.89
N GLY A 360 -17.62 25.43 4.02
CA GLY A 360 -18.00 25.00 5.37
C GLY A 360 -17.27 23.77 5.92
N ALA A 361 -16.25 23.24 5.24
CA ALA A 361 -15.38 22.19 5.76
C ALA A 361 -14.05 22.76 6.29
N ASP A 362 -13.58 22.21 7.41
CA ASP A 362 -12.28 22.50 8.02
C ASP A 362 -11.16 21.73 7.28
N MET A 363 -10.94 22.10 6.02
CA MET A 363 -9.98 21.44 5.14
C MET A 363 -8.56 21.70 5.65
N ASN A 364 -7.86 20.62 5.97
CA ASN A 364 -6.51 20.67 6.53
C ASN A 364 -5.46 20.13 5.54
N VAL A 365 -4.19 20.29 5.87
CA VAL A 365 -3.07 19.88 5.01
C VAL A 365 -3.11 18.41 4.60
N PHE A 366 -3.63 17.50 5.44
CA PHE A 366 -3.77 16.08 5.08
C PHE A 366 -4.75 15.86 3.94
N ALA A 367 -5.88 16.56 4.01
CA ALA A 367 -6.93 16.43 3.02
C ALA A 367 -6.41 16.85 1.63
N TYR A 368 -5.66 17.95 1.58
CA TYR A 368 -4.99 18.39 0.36
C TYR A 368 -3.88 17.44 -0.08
N LEU A 369 -3.10 16.86 0.85
CA LEU A 369 -2.11 15.84 0.49
C LEU A 369 -2.75 14.59 -0.13
N MET A 370 -3.90 14.11 0.38
CA MET A 370 -4.59 12.96 -0.24
C MET A 370 -5.08 13.29 -1.66
N ARG A 371 -5.61 14.50 -1.87
CA ARG A 371 -5.97 14.99 -3.22
C ARG A 371 -4.73 15.14 -4.13
N MET A 372 -3.61 15.59 -3.58
CA MET A 372 -2.35 15.70 -4.32
C MET A 372 -1.82 14.31 -4.74
N TYR A 373 -1.89 13.31 -3.87
CA TYR A 373 -1.51 11.93 -4.23
C TYR A 373 -2.41 11.33 -5.32
N ASP A 374 -3.69 11.65 -5.33
CA ASP A 374 -4.59 11.27 -6.42
C ASP A 374 -4.21 11.92 -7.75
N LEU A 375 -4.00 13.25 -7.74
CA LEU A 375 -3.59 13.98 -8.94
C LEU A 375 -2.23 13.48 -9.46
N ARG A 376 -1.27 13.21 -8.56
CA ARG A 376 0.02 12.63 -8.92
C ARG A 376 -0.11 11.26 -9.56
N ASP A 377 -0.94 10.36 -9.01
CA ASP A 377 -1.18 9.04 -9.58
C ASP A 377 -1.73 9.14 -11.01
N ARG A 378 -2.64 10.09 -11.26
CA ARG A 378 -3.16 10.37 -12.61
C ARG A 378 -2.09 10.89 -13.57
N ILE A 379 -1.23 11.80 -13.10
CA ILE A 379 -0.09 12.31 -13.89
C ILE A 379 0.88 11.18 -14.24
N LEU A 380 1.25 10.34 -13.27
CA LEU A 380 2.19 9.23 -13.49
C LEU A 380 1.63 8.16 -14.43
N ARG A 381 0.32 7.85 -14.34
CA ARG A 381 -0.36 6.96 -15.29
C ARG A 381 -0.36 7.54 -16.70
N TYR A 382 -0.65 8.83 -16.82
CA TYR A 382 -0.63 9.53 -18.10
C TYR A 382 0.76 9.48 -18.74
N THR A 383 1.81 9.93 -18.02
CA THR A 383 3.16 9.99 -18.60
C THR A 383 3.72 8.61 -18.91
N ARG A 384 3.44 7.60 -18.07
CA ARG A 384 3.79 6.22 -18.39
C ARG A 384 3.12 5.71 -19.66
N ARG A 385 1.83 6.02 -19.86
CA ARG A 385 1.10 5.65 -21.09
C ARG A 385 1.77 6.28 -22.32
N VAL A 386 2.10 7.57 -22.25
CA VAL A 386 2.79 8.31 -23.32
C VAL A 386 4.16 7.70 -23.63
N ILE A 387 4.94 7.35 -22.59
CA ILE A 387 6.26 6.71 -22.76
C ILE A 387 6.13 5.34 -23.44
N LEU A 388 5.13 4.54 -23.06
CA LEU A 388 4.94 3.18 -23.58
C LEU A 388 4.35 3.15 -24.99
N ASP A 389 3.47 4.10 -25.33
CA ASP A 389 2.81 4.19 -26.63
C ASP A 389 3.83 4.35 -27.78
N GLY A 390 4.93 5.05 -27.54
CA GLY A 390 6.02 5.21 -28.51
C GLY A 390 5.69 6.09 -29.71
N ALA A 391 4.48 6.65 -29.80
CA ALA A 391 4.12 7.69 -30.76
C ALA A 391 4.52 9.09 -30.25
N SER A 392 4.36 10.10 -31.11
CA SER A 392 4.60 11.49 -30.70
C SER A 392 3.69 11.89 -29.52
N PRO A 393 4.25 12.37 -28.39
CA PRO A 393 3.48 12.90 -27.26
C PRO A 393 2.63 14.14 -27.58
N TYR A 394 2.81 14.75 -28.75
CA TYR A 394 1.98 15.85 -29.21
C TYR A 394 0.52 15.45 -29.43
N THR A 395 0.28 14.16 -29.70
CA THR A 395 -1.07 13.61 -29.89
C THR A 395 -1.90 13.68 -28.60
N SER A 396 -1.28 13.56 -27.43
CA SER A 396 -1.92 13.59 -26.12
C SER A 396 -1.83 14.93 -25.39
N ARG A 397 -1.43 16.00 -26.09
CA ARG A 397 -1.21 17.35 -25.51
C ARG A 397 -2.41 17.91 -24.76
N GLU A 398 -3.64 17.60 -25.19
CA GLU A 398 -4.86 18.09 -24.52
C GLU A 398 -5.03 17.48 -23.12
N GLU A 399 -4.65 16.21 -22.94
CA GLU A 399 -4.65 15.54 -21.63
C GLU A 399 -3.57 16.17 -20.73
N LEU A 400 -2.38 16.44 -21.27
CA LEU A 400 -1.34 17.18 -20.56
C LEU A 400 -1.83 18.57 -20.11
N HIS A 401 -2.41 19.36 -21.02
CA HIS A 401 -2.90 20.70 -20.69
C HIS A 401 -4.08 20.66 -19.72
N SER A 402 -4.88 19.60 -19.73
CA SER A 402 -5.93 19.38 -18.73
C SER A 402 -5.33 19.14 -17.34
N LEU A 403 -4.35 18.25 -17.23
CA LEU A 403 -3.66 17.96 -15.96
C LEU A 403 -2.90 19.18 -15.44
N ASP A 404 -2.27 19.96 -16.33
CA ASP A 404 -1.55 21.17 -15.95
C ASP A 404 -2.49 22.25 -15.40
N ARG A 405 -3.64 22.46 -16.06
CA ARG A 405 -4.70 23.36 -15.56
C ARG A 405 -5.23 22.90 -14.21
N GLU A 406 -5.35 21.59 -13.99
CA GLU A 406 -5.78 21.04 -12.71
C GLU A 406 -4.75 21.28 -11.60
N LEU A 407 -3.44 21.15 -11.87
CA LEU A 407 -2.38 21.53 -10.93
C LEU A 407 -2.42 23.03 -10.57
N ILE A 408 -2.60 23.90 -11.56
CA ILE A 408 -2.73 25.34 -11.36
C ILE A 408 -3.99 25.66 -10.54
N SER A 409 -5.12 25.03 -10.87
CA SER A 409 -6.38 25.17 -10.13
C SER A 409 -6.22 24.67 -8.69
N PHE A 410 -5.52 23.56 -8.47
CA PHE A 410 -5.26 23.03 -7.14
C PHE A 410 -4.49 24.06 -6.32
N LYS A 411 -3.36 24.56 -6.84
CA LYS A 411 -2.50 25.54 -6.15
C LYS A 411 -3.28 26.82 -5.79
N THR A 412 -4.12 27.31 -6.70
CA THR A 412 -4.92 28.54 -6.49
C THR A 412 -6.13 28.32 -5.59
N SER A 413 -6.64 27.09 -5.49
CA SER A 413 -7.75 26.73 -4.59
C SER A 413 -7.35 26.51 -3.13
N LEU A 414 -6.05 26.52 -2.81
CA LEU A 414 -5.59 26.36 -1.44
C LEU A 414 -6.10 27.50 -0.55
N PRO A 415 -6.50 27.21 0.70
CA PRO A 415 -6.92 28.23 1.65
C PRO A 415 -5.73 29.12 2.05
N GLU A 416 -6.02 30.31 2.57
CA GLU A 416 -5.02 31.37 2.84
C GLU A 416 -3.89 30.95 3.80
N ASP A 417 -4.18 30.02 4.69
CA ASP A 417 -3.24 29.40 5.63
C ASP A 417 -2.29 28.38 4.95
N LEU A 418 -2.71 27.79 3.83
CA LEU A 418 -1.90 26.83 3.05
C LEU A 418 -1.27 27.43 1.78
N GLN A 419 -1.61 28.66 1.40
CA GLN A 419 -1.02 29.33 0.24
C GLN A 419 0.45 29.69 0.45
N LEU A 420 1.27 29.42 -0.58
CA LEU A 420 2.70 29.71 -0.55
C LEU A 420 2.99 31.18 -0.78
N ASN A 421 3.56 31.84 0.24
CA ASN A 421 4.25 33.12 0.13
C ASN A 421 5.41 33.18 1.15
N SER A 422 6.33 34.13 0.97
CA SER A 422 7.57 34.20 1.78
C SER A 422 7.30 34.40 3.28
N GLU A 423 6.34 35.25 3.65
CA GLU A 423 6.00 35.51 5.05
C GLU A 423 5.36 34.28 5.71
N ARG A 424 4.40 33.65 5.01
CA ARG A 424 3.73 32.43 5.47
C ARG A 424 4.71 31.28 5.60
N LEU A 425 5.65 31.12 4.67
CA LEU A 425 6.65 30.05 4.73
C LEU A 425 7.44 30.08 6.04
N ILE A 426 7.91 31.26 6.47
CA ILE A 426 8.66 31.42 7.72
C ILE A 426 7.80 30.98 8.91
N ILE A 427 6.55 31.44 8.97
CA ILE A 427 5.61 31.05 10.04
C ILE A 427 5.39 29.54 10.05
N MET A 428 5.15 28.95 8.87
CA MET A 428 4.85 27.52 8.75
C MET A 428 6.06 26.65 9.11
N CYS A 429 7.29 27.07 8.81
CA CYS A 429 8.53 26.36 9.19
C CYS A 429 8.68 26.15 10.72
N HIS A 430 8.03 26.97 11.54
CA HIS A 430 8.03 26.85 13.00
C HIS A 430 6.73 26.27 13.58
N SER A 431 5.74 26.01 12.73
CA SER A 431 4.45 25.42 13.13
C SER A 431 4.56 23.90 13.33
N GLU A 432 3.56 23.31 13.99
CA GLU A 432 3.43 21.86 14.06
C GLU A 432 3.11 21.25 12.69
N GLU A 433 2.54 22.02 11.77
CA GLU A 433 2.16 21.58 10.42
C GLU A 433 3.27 21.73 9.37
N ALA A 434 4.46 22.19 9.78
CA ALA A 434 5.59 22.52 8.91
C ALA A 434 5.87 21.45 7.85
N ARG A 435 5.94 20.18 8.29
CA ARG A 435 6.24 19.04 7.41
C ARG A 435 5.18 18.87 6.33
N GLY A 436 3.90 18.94 6.72
CA GLY A 436 2.78 18.74 5.79
C GLY A 436 2.76 19.81 4.73
N TYR A 437 2.96 21.05 5.16
CA TYR A 437 3.03 22.21 4.28
C TYR A 437 4.18 22.10 3.28
N ILE A 438 5.37 21.72 3.77
CA ILE A 438 6.56 21.56 2.94
C ILE A 438 6.39 20.42 1.93
N VAL A 439 5.91 19.25 2.37
CA VAL A 439 5.66 18.11 1.48
C VAL A 439 4.60 18.46 0.43
N LEU A 440 3.54 19.18 0.80
CA LEU A 440 2.49 19.59 -0.14
C LEU A 440 3.05 20.45 -1.28
N HIS A 441 3.81 21.50 -0.94
CA HIS A 441 4.40 22.40 -1.95
C HIS A 441 5.51 21.74 -2.75
N THR A 442 6.29 20.85 -2.13
CA THR A 442 7.26 20.00 -2.85
C THR A 442 6.56 19.14 -3.89
N LEU A 443 5.49 18.44 -3.50
CA LEU A 443 4.72 17.59 -4.40
C LEU A 443 4.07 18.40 -5.52
N LEU A 444 3.64 19.63 -5.29
CA LEU A 444 3.15 20.52 -6.33
C LEU A 444 4.19 20.76 -7.43
N TYR A 445 5.43 21.10 -7.05
CA TYR A 445 6.51 21.28 -8.01
C TYR A 445 6.89 19.96 -8.69
N LEU A 446 7.00 18.87 -7.93
CA LEU A 446 7.35 17.57 -8.48
C LEU A 446 6.28 17.01 -9.43
N CYS A 447 5.00 17.18 -9.15
CA CYS A 447 3.93 16.74 -10.05
C CYS A 447 4.00 17.47 -11.39
N ARG A 448 4.37 18.76 -11.36
CA ARG A 448 4.61 19.52 -12.59
C ARG A 448 5.85 19.01 -13.33
N CYS A 449 6.96 18.74 -12.64
CA CYS A 449 8.11 18.07 -13.25
C CYS A 449 7.75 16.69 -13.84
N ASP A 450 7.06 15.84 -13.09
CA ASP A 450 6.60 14.51 -13.49
C ASP A 450 5.72 14.58 -14.75
N LEU A 451 4.93 15.65 -14.91
CA LEU A 451 4.06 15.88 -16.06
C LEU A 451 4.82 16.25 -17.34
N PHE A 452 5.98 16.90 -17.25
CA PHE A 452 6.71 17.43 -18.42
C PHE A 452 8.02 16.70 -18.76
N ARG A 453 8.62 15.97 -17.80
CA ARG A 453 9.98 15.45 -17.94
C ARG A 453 10.18 14.40 -19.05
N PHE A 454 9.10 13.82 -19.60
CA PHE A 454 9.19 12.78 -20.62
C PHE A 454 9.77 13.26 -21.98
N LEU A 455 10.01 14.57 -22.15
CA LEU A 455 10.68 15.16 -23.32
C LEU A 455 12.10 15.69 -23.00
N ILE A 456 12.69 15.25 -21.89
CA ILE A 456 14.09 15.51 -21.55
C ILE A 456 14.94 14.34 -22.09
N PRO A 457 15.80 14.56 -23.10
CA PRO A 457 16.63 13.49 -23.64
C PRO A 457 17.56 12.90 -22.56
N GLY A 458 17.76 11.59 -22.58
CA GLY A 458 18.79 10.93 -21.77
C GLY A 458 18.41 10.59 -20.32
N ILE A 459 17.23 11.00 -19.84
CA ILE A 459 16.69 10.51 -18.56
C ILE A 459 15.85 9.25 -18.76
N ARG A 460 15.72 8.43 -17.69
CA ARG A 460 14.97 7.17 -17.70
C ARG A 460 13.48 7.35 -18.01
N GLU A 461 12.93 8.52 -17.76
CA GLU A 461 11.51 8.81 -17.98
C GLU A 461 11.24 9.47 -19.34
N SER A 462 12.25 9.58 -20.22
CA SER A 462 12.09 10.09 -21.58
C SER A 462 11.30 9.14 -22.46
N VAL A 463 10.60 9.68 -23.46
CA VAL A 463 10.11 8.91 -24.61
C VAL A 463 11.28 8.43 -25.48
N SER A 464 11.00 7.47 -26.38
CA SER A 464 11.98 6.97 -27.33
C SER A 464 12.49 8.06 -28.28
N ALA A 465 13.68 7.85 -28.86
CA ALA A 465 14.24 8.77 -29.84
C ALA A 465 13.30 8.98 -31.05
N SER A 466 12.68 7.90 -31.53
CA SER A 466 11.69 7.94 -32.63
C SER A 466 10.46 8.79 -32.27
N ALA A 467 9.89 8.62 -31.08
CA ALA A 467 8.78 9.44 -30.61
C ALA A 467 9.16 10.92 -30.51
N MET A 468 10.39 11.21 -30.07
CA MET A 468 10.93 12.55 -29.94
C MET A 468 11.15 13.22 -31.31
N GLU A 469 11.66 12.50 -32.31
CA GLU A 469 11.84 12.99 -33.69
C GLU A 469 10.51 13.36 -34.37
N GLN A 470 9.45 12.58 -34.09
CA GLN A 470 8.10 12.84 -34.61
C GLN A 470 7.40 14.01 -33.90
N THR A 471 7.98 14.55 -32.83
CA THR A 471 7.35 15.58 -32.00
C THR A 471 7.78 16.98 -32.42
N PRO A 472 6.84 17.94 -32.56
CA PRO A 472 7.18 19.31 -32.94
C PRO A 472 8.19 19.94 -31.98
N ARG A 473 9.29 20.48 -32.51
CA ARG A 473 10.37 21.10 -31.71
C ARG A 473 9.89 22.21 -30.76
N ALA A 474 8.89 22.99 -31.18
CA ALA A 474 8.29 24.02 -30.34
C ALA A 474 7.61 23.42 -29.09
N TYR A 475 6.96 22.26 -29.23
CA TYR A 475 6.35 21.56 -28.11
C TYR A 475 7.39 20.93 -27.18
N ILE A 476 8.47 20.38 -27.74
CA ILE A 476 9.62 19.90 -26.95
C ILE A 476 10.18 21.05 -26.10
N GLY A 477 10.45 22.21 -26.71
CA GLY A 477 10.94 23.39 -26.00
C GLY A 477 9.98 23.86 -24.91
N TYR A 478 8.67 23.88 -25.17
CA TYR A 478 7.65 24.21 -24.17
C TYR A 478 7.68 23.27 -22.95
N CYS A 479 7.75 21.96 -23.17
CA CYS A 479 7.78 20.98 -22.09
C CYS A 479 9.09 21.05 -21.29
N GLN A 480 10.24 21.16 -21.97
CA GLN A 480 11.55 21.30 -21.34
C GLN A 480 11.61 22.56 -20.47
N GLN A 481 11.17 23.71 -21.01
CA GLN A 481 11.10 24.96 -20.27
C GLN A 481 10.19 24.85 -19.04
N SER A 482 8.99 24.30 -19.21
CA SER A 482 8.01 24.13 -18.11
C SER A 482 8.54 23.20 -17.01
N CYS A 483 9.26 22.16 -17.38
CA CYS A 483 9.90 21.24 -16.44
C CYS A 483 11.05 21.91 -15.69
N LEU A 484 11.93 22.63 -16.41
CA LEU A 484 13.07 23.32 -15.82
C LEU A 484 12.63 24.41 -14.85
N GLU A 485 11.65 25.23 -15.23
CA GLU A 485 11.07 26.25 -14.35
C GLU A 485 10.60 25.62 -13.04
N SER A 486 9.85 24.52 -13.12
CA SER A 486 9.34 23.81 -11.93
C SER A 486 10.45 23.27 -11.03
N ALA A 487 11.53 22.73 -11.63
CA ALA A 487 12.69 22.26 -10.89
C ALA A 487 13.44 23.42 -10.20
N VAL A 488 13.63 24.54 -10.90
CA VAL A 488 14.22 25.77 -10.34
C VAL A 488 13.41 26.26 -9.15
N TRP A 489 12.09 26.42 -9.30
CA TRP A 489 11.21 26.86 -8.19
C TRP A 489 11.26 25.92 -6.99
N CYS A 490 11.40 24.60 -7.22
CA CYS A 490 11.60 23.63 -6.16
C CYS A 490 12.92 23.91 -5.40
N CYS A 491 14.04 24.11 -6.11
CA CYS A 491 15.32 24.46 -5.50
C CYS A 491 15.26 25.78 -4.71
N GLU A 492 14.56 26.79 -5.23
CA GLU A 492 14.37 28.05 -4.51
C GLU A 492 13.55 27.88 -3.23
N PHE A 493 12.46 27.13 -3.31
CA PHE A 493 11.62 26.82 -2.17
C PHE A 493 12.42 26.15 -1.06
N TRP A 494 13.28 25.18 -1.39
CA TRP A 494 14.14 24.50 -0.43
C TRP A 494 15.24 25.39 0.15
N SER A 495 15.86 26.24 -0.67
CA SER A 495 16.82 27.24 -0.21
C SER A 495 16.19 28.20 0.81
N HIS A 496 14.97 28.68 0.56
CA HIS A 496 14.24 29.52 1.52
C HIS A 496 13.94 28.79 2.84
N ILE A 497 13.57 27.51 2.78
CA ILE A 497 13.38 26.69 3.99
C ILE A 497 14.69 26.54 4.77
N GLY A 498 15.81 26.36 4.06
CA GLY A 498 17.13 26.24 4.66
C GLY A 498 17.51 27.47 5.48
N HIS A 499 17.22 28.65 4.95
CA HIS A 499 17.45 29.94 5.63
C HIS A 499 16.44 30.24 6.76
N ALA A 500 15.23 29.70 6.69
CA ALA A 500 14.18 29.96 7.69
C ALA A 500 14.38 29.19 9.01
N GLU A 501 15.32 28.25 9.08
CA GLU A 501 15.58 27.35 10.23
C GLU A 501 14.33 26.64 10.78
N MET A 502 14.22 25.34 10.54
CA MET A 502 13.01 24.60 10.93
C MET A 502 12.97 24.23 12.42
N ARG A 503 11.79 24.32 13.04
CA ARG A 503 11.56 23.85 14.41
C ARG A 503 11.82 22.34 14.56
N HIS A 504 11.46 21.57 13.54
CA HIS A 504 11.67 20.13 13.48
C HIS A 504 12.27 19.77 12.12
N PRO A 505 13.21 18.82 12.01
CA PRO A 505 13.69 18.38 10.71
C PRO A 505 12.53 17.84 9.85
N VAL A 506 12.60 18.06 8.53
CA VAL A 506 11.78 17.32 7.55
C VAL A 506 12.29 15.90 7.57
N GLU A 507 11.41 14.96 7.86
CA GLU A 507 11.74 13.56 7.95
C GLU A 507 11.10 12.84 6.76
N GLY A 508 11.87 11.99 6.09
CA GLY A 508 11.41 11.18 4.97
C GLY A 508 12.17 11.41 3.67
N GLY A 509 12.23 10.38 2.83
CA GLY A 509 12.97 10.40 1.57
C GLY A 509 12.39 11.31 0.48
N THR A 510 11.21 11.91 0.68
CA THR A 510 10.55 12.74 -0.37
C THR A 510 11.41 13.93 -0.77
N LEU A 511 12.07 14.60 0.19
CA LEU A 511 12.96 15.72 -0.10
C LEU A 511 14.19 15.27 -0.90
N THR A 512 14.86 14.21 -0.48
CA THR A 512 16.05 13.72 -1.19
C THR A 512 15.72 13.25 -2.60
N ILE A 513 14.59 12.56 -2.75
CA ILE A 513 13.99 12.21 -4.04
C ILE A 513 13.78 13.46 -4.89
N ALA A 514 13.15 14.49 -4.32
CA ALA A 514 12.87 15.75 -5.03
C ALA A 514 14.16 16.41 -5.53
N LEU A 515 15.16 16.47 -4.65
CA LEU A 515 16.44 17.09 -4.92
C LEU A 515 17.19 16.37 -6.04
N TYR A 516 17.27 15.03 -5.97
CA TYR A 516 17.88 14.21 -6.99
C TYR A 516 17.22 14.42 -8.37
N GLN A 517 15.89 14.43 -8.41
CA GLN A 517 15.12 14.66 -9.65
C GLN A 517 15.37 16.06 -10.21
N CYS A 518 15.39 17.09 -9.37
CA CYS A 518 15.69 18.45 -9.80
C CYS A 518 17.12 18.55 -10.38
N ILE A 519 18.10 17.90 -9.76
CA ILE A 519 19.48 17.84 -10.25
C ILE A 519 19.55 17.20 -11.63
N LYS A 520 18.89 16.05 -11.83
CA LYS A 520 18.84 15.40 -13.15
C LYS A 520 18.20 16.27 -14.22
N ILE A 521 17.10 16.97 -13.89
CA ILE A 521 16.45 17.92 -14.81
C ILE A 521 17.39 19.09 -15.14
N ILE A 522 18.00 19.70 -14.13
CA ILE A 522 18.91 20.84 -14.28
C ILE A 522 20.14 20.44 -15.09
N ASP A 523 20.71 19.26 -14.86
CA ASP A 523 21.89 18.79 -15.60
C ASP A 523 21.61 18.71 -17.11
N HIS A 524 20.50 18.08 -17.49
CA HIS A 524 20.13 17.89 -18.90
C HIS A 524 19.64 19.17 -19.57
N LEU A 525 19.11 20.13 -18.81
CA LEU A 525 18.51 21.36 -19.33
C LEU A 525 19.29 22.63 -18.98
N CYS A 526 20.51 22.52 -18.44
CA CYS A 526 21.30 23.67 -18.00
C CYS A 526 21.54 24.72 -19.10
N PHE A 527 21.52 24.31 -20.38
CA PHE A 527 21.65 25.19 -21.54
C PHE A 527 20.49 26.18 -21.73
N LEU A 528 19.35 25.96 -21.06
CA LEU A 528 18.19 26.87 -21.05
C LEU A 528 18.24 27.88 -19.88
N LEU A 529 19.19 27.73 -18.95
CA LEU A 529 19.32 28.62 -17.81
C LEU A 529 19.91 29.99 -18.24
N PRO A 530 19.52 31.07 -17.56
CA PRO A 530 20.14 32.37 -17.79
C PRO A 530 21.63 32.33 -17.39
N PRO A 531 22.51 33.02 -18.13
CA PRO A 531 23.94 33.03 -17.82
C PRO A 531 24.24 33.72 -16.48
N GLU A 532 23.41 34.69 -16.09
CA GLU A 532 23.56 35.48 -14.86
C GLU A 532 22.22 35.63 -14.13
N GLY A 533 22.29 35.97 -12.84
CA GLY A 533 21.12 36.25 -11.99
C GLY A 533 20.70 35.12 -11.07
N GLY A 534 19.53 35.32 -10.44
CA GLY A 534 18.91 34.49 -9.40
C GLY A 534 18.84 32.99 -9.69
N HIS A 535 18.66 32.67 -10.98
CA HIS A 535 18.44 31.31 -11.48
C HIS A 535 19.61 30.83 -12.36
N SER A 536 20.77 31.49 -12.31
CA SER A 536 21.95 31.03 -13.04
C SER A 536 22.49 29.73 -12.43
N LEU A 537 23.19 28.93 -13.24
CA LEU A 537 23.73 27.63 -12.81
C LEU A 537 24.59 27.73 -11.53
N PRO A 538 25.49 28.72 -11.34
CA PRO A 538 26.24 28.86 -10.10
C PRO A 538 25.36 29.10 -8.88
N GLN A 539 24.31 29.93 -9.02
CA GLN A 539 23.37 30.18 -7.92
C GLN A 539 22.53 28.95 -7.61
N LEU A 540 22.09 28.20 -8.63
CA LEU A 540 21.39 26.93 -8.42
C LEU A 540 22.26 25.90 -7.71
N LYS A 541 23.55 25.78 -8.06
CA LYS A 541 24.50 24.93 -7.32
C LYS A 541 24.53 25.29 -5.83
N GLN A 542 24.56 26.58 -5.49
CA GLN A 542 24.50 27.03 -4.11
C GLN A 542 23.18 26.63 -3.43
N LYS A 543 22.02 26.92 -4.06
CA LYS A 543 20.69 26.56 -3.53
C LYS A 543 20.53 25.05 -3.33
N LEU A 544 21.12 24.23 -4.21
CA LEU A 544 21.14 22.78 -4.10
C LEU A 544 21.96 22.29 -2.91
N TRP A 545 23.11 22.92 -2.61
CA TRP A 545 23.88 22.62 -1.40
C TRP A 545 23.11 22.96 -0.13
N GLU A 546 22.41 24.10 -0.10
CA GLU A 546 21.55 24.48 1.01
C GLU A 546 20.43 23.45 1.22
N ALA A 547 19.75 23.04 0.14
CA ALA A 547 18.72 22.00 0.17
C ALA A 547 19.27 20.63 0.61
N LEU A 548 20.48 20.27 0.18
CA LEU A 548 21.16 19.04 0.58
C LEU A 548 21.47 19.02 2.09
N GLY A 549 21.86 20.16 2.66
CA GLY A 549 22.05 20.28 4.11
C GLY A 549 20.77 20.00 4.91
N ILE A 550 19.59 20.28 4.33
CA ILE A 550 18.29 19.89 4.90
C ILE A 550 18.06 18.39 4.74
N ALA A 551 18.28 17.86 3.54
CA ALA A 551 18.07 16.45 3.21
C ALA A 551 18.97 15.51 4.02
N ALA A 552 20.23 15.90 4.26
CA ALA A 552 21.20 15.12 5.03
C ALA A 552 20.73 14.83 6.46
N ARG A 553 19.98 15.75 7.08
CA ARG A 553 19.38 15.53 8.41
C ARG A 553 18.33 14.43 8.44
N SER A 554 17.76 14.05 7.28
CA SER A 554 16.79 12.96 7.18
C SER A 554 17.42 11.56 7.20
N GLN A 555 18.74 11.45 6.98
CA GLN A 555 19.47 10.18 6.96
C GLN A 555 19.34 9.39 8.28
N GLU A 556 19.24 10.09 9.41
CA GLU A 556 19.08 9.48 10.74
C GLU A 556 17.80 8.62 10.87
N ARG A 557 16.77 8.90 10.06
CA ARG A 557 15.49 8.19 10.10
C ARG A 557 15.18 7.40 8.83
N CYS A 558 15.94 7.59 7.76
CA CYS A 558 15.76 6.93 6.47
C CYS A 558 17.10 6.42 5.95
N GLU A 559 17.51 5.21 6.36
CA GLU A 559 18.87 4.72 6.12
C GLU A 559 19.22 4.64 4.61
N TRP A 560 18.27 4.18 3.79
CA TRP A 560 18.48 4.05 2.33
C TRP A 560 18.75 5.40 1.62
N VAL A 561 18.38 6.53 2.24
CA VAL A 561 18.58 7.87 1.67
C VAL A 561 20.07 8.27 1.69
N GLY A 562 20.89 7.65 2.54
CA GLY A 562 22.32 7.95 2.64
C GLY A 562 23.07 7.80 1.30
N GLN A 563 22.73 6.76 0.52
CA GLN A 563 23.33 6.59 -0.82
C GLN A 563 22.88 7.70 -1.78
N CYS A 564 21.59 8.07 -1.76
CA CYS A 564 21.08 9.17 -2.58
C CYS A 564 21.76 10.49 -2.24
N ILE A 565 21.99 10.77 -0.95
CA ILE A 565 22.72 11.96 -0.49
C ILE A 565 24.15 11.95 -1.05
N SER A 566 24.88 10.84 -0.94
CA SER A 566 26.23 10.72 -1.47
C SER A 566 26.30 10.92 -2.99
N ASP A 567 25.32 10.39 -3.73
CA ASP A 567 25.22 10.59 -5.18
C ASP A 567 24.97 12.07 -5.51
N ILE A 568 24.07 12.74 -4.77
CA ILE A 568 23.77 14.16 -4.92
C ILE A 568 25.02 15.02 -4.64
N GLU A 569 25.77 14.74 -3.58
CA GLU A 569 27.02 15.45 -3.22
C GLU A 569 28.04 15.42 -4.37
N LYS A 570 28.14 14.29 -5.07
CA LYS A 570 29.04 14.13 -6.21
C LYS A 570 28.51 14.80 -7.49
N LEU A 571 27.20 14.87 -7.66
CA LEU A 571 26.57 15.44 -8.86
C LEU A 571 26.61 16.98 -8.89
N ILE A 572 26.39 17.65 -7.76
CA ILE A 572 26.27 19.13 -7.73
C ILE A 572 27.49 19.85 -8.35
N PRO A 573 28.75 19.49 -8.02
CA PRO A 573 29.92 20.14 -8.62
C PRO A 573 29.98 20.04 -10.15
N HIS A 574 29.55 18.88 -10.69
CA HIS A 574 29.61 18.52 -12.11
C HIS A 574 28.37 18.97 -12.91
N LEU A 575 27.38 19.61 -12.29
CA LEU A 575 26.23 20.11 -13.04
C LEU A 575 26.67 21.05 -14.17
N GLY A 576 26.23 20.75 -15.39
CA GLY A 576 26.54 21.50 -16.60
C GLY A 576 27.93 21.25 -17.18
N THR A 577 28.70 20.29 -16.66
CA THR A 577 29.99 19.86 -17.26
C THR A 577 29.85 18.69 -18.21
N ARG A 578 28.64 18.13 -18.35
CA ARG A 578 28.37 17.06 -19.32
C ARG A 578 28.68 17.60 -20.71
N GLU A 579 29.79 17.15 -21.29
CA GLU A 579 30.03 17.35 -22.72
C GLU A 579 28.80 16.82 -23.45
N ARG A 580 28.30 17.59 -24.42
CA ARG A 580 27.30 17.06 -25.34
C ARG A 580 27.98 15.86 -26.00
N LEU A 581 27.70 14.65 -25.51
CA LEU A 581 28.05 13.44 -26.22
C LEU A 581 27.58 13.67 -27.65
N SER A 582 28.57 13.65 -28.53
CA SER A 582 28.53 13.99 -29.94
C SER A 582 27.21 13.58 -30.61
N ASP A 583 26.79 14.33 -31.64
CA ASP A 583 25.72 14.03 -32.62
C ASP A 583 25.85 12.65 -33.31
N THR A 584 26.73 11.77 -32.85
CA THR A 584 26.76 10.35 -33.17
C THR A 584 25.70 9.61 -32.35
N PRO A 585 24.68 9.03 -32.99
CA PRO A 585 23.76 8.14 -32.29
C PRO A 585 24.55 7.01 -31.62
N PRO A 586 24.12 6.55 -30.43
CA PRO A 586 24.73 5.39 -29.81
C PRO A 586 24.78 4.22 -30.83
N PRO A 587 25.86 3.42 -30.83
CA PRO A 587 26.01 2.35 -31.83
C PRO A 587 24.77 1.45 -31.86
N PRO A 588 24.31 1.00 -33.04
CA PRO A 588 23.13 0.15 -33.15
C PRO A 588 23.35 -1.11 -32.31
N GLY A 589 22.67 -1.17 -31.16
CA GLY A 589 22.87 -2.20 -30.13
C GLY A 589 22.72 -1.69 -28.69
N THR A 590 23.05 -0.43 -28.39
CA THR A 590 22.91 0.15 -27.03
C THR A 590 21.53 0.77 -26.75
N LEU A 591 20.76 1.11 -27.80
CA LEU A 591 19.37 1.58 -27.69
C LEU A 591 18.41 0.54 -27.07
N SER A 592 18.69 -0.76 -27.23
CA SER A 592 17.80 -1.79 -26.70
C SER A 592 17.77 -1.83 -25.18
N ALA A 593 18.81 -1.38 -24.46
CA ALA A 593 18.85 -1.45 -23.01
C ALA A 593 17.89 -0.44 -22.38
N GLN A 594 17.85 0.79 -22.89
CA GLN A 594 16.96 1.84 -22.40
C GLN A 594 15.51 1.49 -22.75
N GLU A 595 15.24 1.05 -23.99
CA GLU A 595 13.93 0.55 -24.44
C GLU A 595 13.44 -0.69 -23.65
N LYS A 596 14.34 -1.62 -23.27
CA LYS A 596 14.04 -2.75 -22.38
C LYS A 596 13.75 -2.30 -20.94
N LEU A 597 14.47 -1.30 -20.43
CA LEU A 597 14.28 -0.72 -19.10
C LEU A 597 12.95 0.06 -18.96
N HIS A 598 12.49 0.68 -20.06
CA HIS A 598 11.20 1.36 -20.12
C HIS A 598 10.01 0.38 -20.07
N ARG A 599 10.20 -0.89 -20.46
CA ARG A 599 9.10 -1.83 -20.69
C ARG A 599 9.01 -3.00 -19.70
N ARG A 600 10.12 -3.45 -19.09
CA ARG A 600 10.10 -4.65 -18.22
C ARG A 600 10.86 -4.45 -16.91
N SER A 601 10.24 -4.91 -15.83
CA SER A 601 10.96 -5.16 -14.57
C SER A 601 12.09 -6.15 -14.82
N LYS A 602 13.24 -6.04 -14.13
CA LYS A 602 14.26 -7.12 -14.12
C LYS A 602 13.70 -8.45 -13.62
N TYR A 603 12.51 -8.44 -13.01
CA TYR A 603 11.75 -9.58 -12.50
C TYR A 603 10.67 -10.11 -13.46
N ALA A 604 10.54 -9.56 -14.67
CA ALA A 604 9.51 -9.98 -15.61
C ALA A 604 9.83 -11.38 -16.15
N PHE A 605 9.01 -12.38 -15.76
CA PHE A 605 9.05 -13.75 -16.31
C PHE A 605 8.18 -13.86 -17.58
N ALA A 606 8.23 -12.84 -18.45
CA ALA A 606 7.62 -12.89 -19.77
C ALA A 606 8.66 -13.44 -20.75
N PRO A 607 8.28 -14.29 -21.73
CA PRO A 607 9.20 -14.67 -22.79
C PRO A 607 9.80 -13.38 -23.36
N ALA A 608 11.13 -13.33 -23.47
CA ALA A 608 11.78 -12.29 -24.28
C ALA A 608 11.03 -12.27 -25.60
N ASP A 609 10.49 -11.11 -26.00
CA ASP A 609 9.65 -11.03 -27.19
C ASP A 609 10.33 -11.83 -28.32
N GLU A 610 9.63 -12.84 -28.84
CA GLU A 610 9.97 -13.42 -30.14
C GLU A 610 9.79 -12.29 -31.15
N GLU A 611 10.85 -11.50 -31.41
CA GLU A 611 10.99 -10.56 -32.53
C GLU A 611 12.38 -9.90 -32.37
N ASP A 612 13.48 -10.38 -32.96
CA ASP A 612 13.78 -10.36 -34.40
C ASP A 612 13.22 -11.54 -35.19
N VAL A 613 11.97 -11.43 -35.65
CA VAL A 613 11.50 -12.18 -36.81
C VAL A 613 11.15 -11.16 -37.87
N ASP A 614 11.96 -11.18 -38.92
CA ASP A 614 11.83 -10.41 -40.15
C ASP A 614 10.36 -10.34 -40.61
N PRO A 615 9.79 -9.14 -40.82
CA PRO A 615 8.40 -8.97 -41.25
C PRO A 615 8.11 -9.54 -42.65
N THR A 616 9.09 -10.16 -43.33
CA THR A 616 8.88 -10.91 -44.56
C THR A 616 8.37 -12.35 -44.36
N VAL A 617 8.22 -12.84 -43.12
CA VAL A 617 7.90 -14.26 -42.83
C VAL A 617 6.61 -14.45 -42.01
N ASN A 618 5.48 -13.81 -42.36
CA ASN A 618 4.15 -14.47 -42.42
C ASN A 618 3.03 -13.50 -42.86
N PRO A 619 2.04 -13.93 -43.67
CA PRO A 619 0.92 -13.10 -44.08
C PRO A 619 -0.13 -12.97 -42.97
N GLN A 620 -0.72 -11.77 -42.90
CA GLN A 620 -1.80 -11.32 -42.04
C GLN A 620 -2.93 -12.36 -41.79
N ARG A 621 -3.39 -12.46 -40.53
CA ARG A 621 -4.72 -13.01 -40.20
C ARG A 621 -5.77 -11.89 -40.28
N PRO A 622 -6.98 -12.17 -40.80
CA PRO A 622 -7.98 -11.14 -41.05
C PRO A 622 -8.65 -10.65 -39.76
N VAL A 623 -8.89 -9.35 -39.71
CA VAL A 623 -9.70 -8.65 -38.71
C VAL A 623 -11.15 -9.16 -38.83
N ALA A 624 -11.68 -9.74 -37.75
CA ALA A 624 -13.11 -9.96 -37.62
C ALA A 624 -13.74 -8.73 -36.97
N ASP A 625 -14.77 -8.20 -37.64
CA ASP A 625 -15.66 -7.16 -37.15
C ASP A 625 -16.22 -7.51 -35.76
N GLU A 626 -15.99 -6.65 -34.77
CA GLU A 626 -16.90 -6.48 -33.64
C GLU A 626 -17.37 -5.03 -33.59
N THR A 627 -18.62 -4.86 -34.05
CA THR A 627 -19.42 -3.64 -33.97
C THR A 627 -19.56 -3.16 -32.53
N VAL A 628 -18.96 -2.01 -32.21
CA VAL A 628 -19.32 -1.24 -31.00
C VAL A 628 -20.44 -0.26 -31.36
N VAL A 629 -21.62 -0.50 -30.80
CA VAL A 629 -22.77 0.40 -30.88
C VAL A 629 -22.48 1.63 -30.02
N ALA A 630 -22.16 2.75 -30.67
CA ALA A 630 -22.11 4.07 -30.04
C ALA A 630 -23.52 4.69 -30.06
N SER A 631 -24.15 4.87 -28.90
CA SER A 631 -25.32 5.72 -28.76
C SER A 631 -24.89 7.18 -28.64
N ALA A 632 -25.00 7.91 -29.74
CA ALA A 632 -24.92 9.37 -29.76
C ALA A 632 -26.27 9.97 -29.32
N ALA A 633 -26.22 10.97 -28.44
CA ALA A 633 -27.25 11.99 -28.33
C ALA A 633 -26.55 13.35 -28.44
N ALA A 634 -26.58 13.89 -29.66
CA ALA A 634 -26.26 15.28 -29.94
C ALA A 634 -27.52 16.13 -29.71
N SER A 635 -27.35 17.31 -29.14
CA SER A 635 -28.28 18.42 -29.31
C SER A 635 -27.49 19.65 -29.74
N ASP A 636 -27.95 20.14 -30.88
CA ASP A 636 -27.52 21.22 -31.75
C ASP A 636 -27.54 22.61 -31.09
N ALA A 637 -26.62 23.51 -31.50
CA ALA A 637 -26.90 24.90 -31.90
C ALA A 637 -25.64 25.78 -31.97
N GLY A 638 -25.45 26.44 -33.13
CA GLY A 638 -25.06 27.86 -33.16
C GLY A 638 -23.70 28.21 -33.74
N ALA A 639 -23.65 28.44 -35.05
CA ALA A 639 -22.53 29.03 -35.77
C ALA A 639 -22.35 30.53 -35.44
N GLY A 640 -21.10 30.97 -35.34
CA GLY A 640 -20.70 32.38 -35.26
C GLY A 640 -19.25 32.53 -35.74
N SER A 641 -19.11 33.06 -36.96
CA SER A 641 -17.85 33.38 -37.63
C SER A 641 -17.21 34.62 -37.01
N GLU A 642 -15.90 34.63 -36.76
CA GLU A 642 -15.10 35.86 -36.89
C GLU A 642 -13.61 35.56 -37.20
N THR A 643 -13.05 36.44 -38.03
CA THR A 643 -11.87 36.35 -38.92
C THR A 643 -10.52 36.78 -38.30
N TRP A 644 -9.42 36.05 -38.64
CA TRP A 644 -8.03 36.42 -39.11
C TRP A 644 -7.30 37.69 -38.61
N PRO A 645 -5.93 37.81 -38.58
CA PRO A 645 -4.94 37.53 -39.66
C PRO A 645 -3.57 36.91 -39.23
N PHE A 646 -2.78 36.23 -40.06
CA PHE A 646 -1.91 36.78 -41.12
C PHE A 646 -1.40 35.70 -42.09
N SER A 647 -1.14 36.14 -43.33
CA SER A 647 -0.68 35.40 -44.52
C SER A 647 0.85 35.29 -44.64
N MET A 648 1.33 34.21 -45.27
CA MET A 648 2.31 34.30 -46.37
C MET A 648 2.32 33.00 -47.20
N SER A 649 2.15 33.17 -48.51
CA SER A 649 2.13 32.12 -49.55
C SER A 649 3.50 31.87 -50.15
N ARG A 650 3.80 30.63 -50.56
CA ARG A 650 4.19 30.30 -51.96
C ARG A 650 4.35 28.79 -52.25
N ASN A 651 3.45 28.31 -53.12
CA ASN A 651 3.57 27.45 -54.32
C ASN A 651 4.51 26.23 -54.40
N GLY A 652 3.95 25.16 -55.00
CA GLY A 652 4.64 24.17 -55.85
C GLY A 652 4.20 22.74 -55.56
N GLU A 653 3.03 22.31 -56.05
CA GLU A 653 2.84 21.46 -57.25
C GLU A 653 2.83 19.94 -56.97
N ALA A 654 1.82 19.30 -57.54
CA ALA A 654 1.40 17.91 -57.39
C ALA A 654 2.25 16.93 -58.21
N VAL A 655 2.05 15.62 -57.99
CA VAL A 655 1.69 14.61 -59.03
C VAL A 655 1.41 13.25 -58.35
N GLU A 656 0.19 12.73 -58.58
CA GLU A 656 -0.20 11.32 -58.41
C GLU A 656 0.46 10.44 -59.48
N TYR A 657 0.72 9.16 -59.21
CA TYR A 657 0.47 8.13 -60.23
C TYR A 657 0.18 6.75 -59.62
N THR A 658 -0.91 6.19 -60.12
CA THR A 658 -1.51 4.86 -59.96
C THR A 658 -0.69 3.74 -60.59
N GLY A 659 -0.85 2.49 -60.12
CA GLY A 659 -0.34 1.33 -60.86
C GLY A 659 -0.56 -0.03 -60.21
N SER A 660 -1.75 -0.57 -60.41
CA SER A 660 -2.24 -1.91 -60.05
C SER A 660 -1.63 -3.07 -60.87
N ASN A 661 -1.70 -4.29 -60.29
CA ASN A 661 -2.14 -5.58 -60.88
C ASN A 661 -1.19 -6.81 -60.96
N LEU A 662 -1.66 -7.87 -60.30
CA LEU A 662 -2.00 -9.24 -60.78
C LEU A 662 -0.93 -10.37 -60.90
N LEU A 663 -1.18 -11.38 -60.04
CA LEU A 663 -1.40 -12.83 -60.30
C LEU A 663 -0.29 -13.77 -60.84
N GLY A 664 -0.24 -14.95 -60.20
CA GLY A 664 0.15 -16.25 -60.79
C GLY A 664 0.76 -17.21 -59.76
N SER A 665 -0.03 -18.06 -59.08
CA SER A 665 -0.35 -19.48 -59.43
C SER A 665 0.78 -20.50 -59.21
N ALA A 666 0.61 -21.42 -58.24
CA ALA A 666 0.53 -22.91 -58.41
C ALA A 666 1.80 -23.62 -57.86
N GLN A 667 1.87 -24.85 -57.32
CA GLN A 667 0.96 -25.97 -57.02
C GLN A 667 1.81 -27.12 -56.38
N PHE A 668 1.20 -27.96 -55.51
CA PHE A 668 1.44 -29.41 -55.25
C PHE A 668 2.83 -29.91 -54.73
N PHE A 669 3.09 -31.01 -53.99
CA PHE A 669 2.49 -32.29 -53.49
C PHE A 669 3.21 -32.61 -52.14
N GLY A 670 2.86 -33.52 -51.22
CA GLY A 670 1.94 -34.67 -51.12
C GLY A 670 2.23 -35.46 -49.83
N ASP A 671 1.25 -36.23 -49.36
CA ASP A 671 1.20 -37.05 -48.14
C ASP A 671 2.13 -38.28 -48.13
N ALA A 672 2.53 -38.76 -46.93
CA ALA A 672 2.19 -40.12 -46.42
C ALA A 672 2.93 -40.52 -45.11
N LEU A 673 2.14 -40.69 -44.04
CA LEU A 673 2.04 -41.81 -43.06
C LEU A 673 3.28 -42.63 -42.62
N VAL A 674 3.44 -42.79 -41.29
CA VAL A 674 3.43 -44.05 -40.49
C VAL A 674 4.01 -43.81 -39.08
N SER A 675 3.36 -44.32 -38.02
CA SER A 675 3.82 -44.42 -36.62
C SER A 675 3.97 -45.92 -36.25
N PRO A 676 4.38 -46.37 -35.03
CA PRO A 676 5.16 -45.76 -33.92
C PRO A 676 6.26 -46.72 -33.35
N ASP A 677 6.87 -46.29 -32.24
CA ASP A 677 7.68 -47.02 -31.24
C ASP A 677 9.18 -47.27 -31.50
N MET A 678 10.02 -46.59 -30.71
CA MET A 678 10.78 -47.22 -29.60
C MET A 678 11.58 -46.14 -28.84
N SER A 679 11.17 -45.93 -27.59
CA SER A 679 12.02 -45.63 -26.42
C SER A 679 13.36 -44.89 -26.64
N ASN A 680 13.40 -43.61 -26.24
CA ASN A 680 14.54 -43.12 -25.49
C ASN A 680 14.07 -42.17 -24.40
N GLN A 681 14.37 -42.57 -23.17
CA GLN A 681 14.20 -41.79 -21.96
C GLN A 681 15.04 -40.51 -22.09
N VAL A 682 14.39 -39.36 -22.16
CA VAL A 682 14.99 -38.11 -21.69
C VAL A 682 14.26 -37.78 -20.41
N ALA A 683 14.86 -38.16 -19.30
CA ALA A 683 14.57 -37.55 -18.01
C ALA A 683 14.90 -36.06 -18.17
N SER A 684 13.89 -35.21 -18.35
CA SER A 684 14.05 -33.78 -18.15
C SER A 684 14.19 -33.57 -16.65
N SER A 685 15.42 -33.69 -16.14
CA SER A 685 15.79 -33.04 -14.91
C SER A 685 15.42 -31.56 -15.08
N PHE A 686 14.49 -31.08 -14.25
CA PHE A 686 14.47 -29.67 -13.91
C PHE A 686 15.82 -29.43 -13.24
N GLU A 687 16.83 -29.04 -14.03
CA GLU A 687 18.07 -28.52 -13.48
C GLU A 687 17.67 -27.38 -12.55
N ASP A 688 18.13 -27.47 -11.31
CA ASP A 688 18.02 -26.45 -10.28
C ASP A 688 18.69 -25.15 -10.78
N GLN A 689 18.02 -24.40 -11.65
CA GLN A 689 18.16 -22.96 -11.65
C GLN A 689 17.42 -22.51 -10.41
N ASP A 690 18.17 -22.16 -9.36
CA ASP A 690 17.65 -21.44 -8.21
C ASP A 690 16.93 -20.18 -8.71
N LEU A 691 15.62 -20.30 -8.97
CA LEU A 691 14.68 -19.22 -9.31
C LEU A 691 14.39 -18.34 -8.08
N THR A 692 15.40 -18.13 -7.24
CA THR A 692 15.35 -17.22 -6.10
C THR A 692 15.55 -15.81 -6.62
N LEU A 693 14.48 -15.24 -7.18
CA LEU A 693 14.43 -13.82 -7.53
C LEU A 693 14.41 -13.00 -6.23
N SER A 694 15.58 -12.49 -5.83
CA SER A 694 15.67 -11.46 -4.80
C SER A 694 14.95 -10.21 -5.31
N MET A 695 13.69 -10.03 -4.91
CA MET A 695 12.90 -8.84 -5.23
C MET A 695 13.52 -7.62 -4.56
N ASP A 696 14.07 -6.75 -5.38
CA ASP A 696 14.51 -5.40 -5.07
C ASP A 696 13.42 -4.46 -5.62
N PRO A 697 12.41 -4.13 -4.80
CA PRO A 697 11.30 -3.30 -5.23
C PRO A 697 11.74 -1.86 -5.56
N PHE A 698 13.01 -1.50 -5.37
CA PHE A 698 13.53 -0.26 -5.92
C PHE A 698 13.51 -0.26 -7.46
N ASP A 699 13.69 -1.40 -8.13
CA ASP A 699 13.82 -1.44 -9.60
C ASP A 699 12.62 -0.89 -10.38
N LEU A 700 11.44 -0.96 -9.77
CA LEU A 700 10.18 -0.56 -10.39
C LEU A 700 9.92 0.95 -10.29
N GLN A 701 10.43 1.65 -9.27
CA GLN A 701 10.15 3.10 -9.05
C GLN A 701 11.19 3.90 -8.26
N MET A 702 11.92 3.28 -7.34
CA MET A 702 12.79 3.97 -6.37
C MET A 702 14.30 3.87 -6.72
N ASN A 703 14.72 2.94 -7.59
CA ASN A 703 16.05 2.89 -8.23
C ASN A 703 16.20 3.99 -9.30
N ALA A 704 15.22 4.90 -9.40
CA ALA A 704 15.34 6.14 -10.18
C ALA A 704 16.01 7.28 -9.40
N TYR A 705 16.39 7.07 -8.13
CA TYR A 705 16.99 8.10 -7.27
C TYR A 705 18.46 7.88 -6.90
N THR A 706 19.06 6.83 -7.45
CA THR A 706 20.50 6.58 -7.44
C THR A 706 20.92 6.22 -8.86
N ASP A 707 22.07 6.73 -9.31
CA ASP A 707 22.57 6.41 -10.65
C ASP A 707 23.61 5.30 -10.54
N ALA A 708 23.22 4.07 -10.88
CA ALA A 708 24.14 2.93 -10.85
C ALA A 708 25.36 3.12 -11.79
N ASN A 709 25.27 4.02 -12.77
CA ASN A 709 26.34 4.36 -13.70
C ASN A 709 27.14 5.60 -13.27
N LEU A 710 26.82 6.23 -12.14
CA LEU A 710 27.58 7.38 -11.61
C LEU A 710 29.09 7.11 -11.51
N PRO A 711 29.56 5.92 -11.06
CA PRO A 711 30.99 5.63 -11.00
C PRO A 711 31.64 5.59 -12.39
N GLN A 712 30.91 5.15 -13.43
CA GLN A 712 31.41 5.12 -14.81
C GLN A 712 31.46 6.53 -15.39
N PHE A 713 30.44 7.35 -15.13
CA PHE A 713 30.39 8.74 -15.57
C PHE A 713 31.49 9.60 -14.93
N LEU A 714 31.74 9.45 -13.63
CA LEU A 714 32.82 10.18 -12.95
C LEU A 714 34.21 9.69 -13.36
N GLY A 715 34.36 8.39 -13.64
CA GLY A 715 35.63 7.82 -14.14
C GLY A 715 35.98 8.22 -15.58
N GLU A 716 35.04 8.76 -16.35
CA GLU A 716 35.31 9.37 -17.68
C GLU A 716 35.68 10.86 -17.58
N ILE A 717 35.46 11.51 -16.43
CA ILE A 717 35.72 12.94 -16.18
C ILE A 717 37.07 13.16 -15.44
N GLU A 718 37.54 12.18 -14.67
CA GLU A 718 38.91 12.12 -14.11
C GLU A 718 39.94 11.66 -15.15
#